data_AF-A0A2H0ZP28-F1
#
_entry.id   AF-A0A2H0ZP28-F1
#
_cell.length_a   1.000
_cell.length_b   1.000
_cell.length_c   1.000
_cell.angle_alpha   90.00
_cell.angle_beta   90.00
_cell.angle_gamma   90.00
#
_symmetry.space_group_name_H-M   'P 1'
#
loop_
_entity.id
_entity.type
_entity.pdbx_description
1 polymer ?
#
loop_
_entity_poly.entity_id
_entity_poly.type
_entity_poly.pdbx_seq_one_letter_code
_entity_poly.pdbx_strand_id
1 'polypeptide(L)'
;MEVGEIVLSDRIELAVSYFKQKDYTSCLTIYNEIIKELSDKAPAELTKVRRYYDLSPKPLLGVLCHPKLLSVLDQRAATFEKLGNLPRALKDTQRAMTLDPLDPKGYLRAAKVYMKESKEVDAYKILQRGLYTIEKACEKHSVPVSESLLTNLKAKYKELNRKLKLKRQSGSKDSPEPDQSVKRAKSFSASGLQRRLDEMLPLPRSSTAPSEQSTMEKRKSDLDPMRLLPVDVIEQVFSYLPIRSLLRCHLVSKEWYSILISMPALYNDKFSLRHRATASEYSGGLRLMKRVAQYSYDKSIHSVRVWSTFNTMHLGRILESLVADRTLKLKRLEIVNRDFSLQLLLNKLEKCKWDLDTLKSIEKLRFLINRPILHPQLLLYLYPRLTDLDIVVADDLVESSFDALTPSESENYQQYLRASEDNISYGNLNAFSYISHTKYIEKRLVAQPKILEFEFPSLTRLTLVAFNFKNRVHHFGEFLAKIPSLRSLYLEDNAELSIKDFVKVLLLFSPGFQLRQLTFREIGDQRHSNLSDVDAESLPCLFSLEYLDIYGSFLSSKGLLKLLSIANTGQQLSTLNIGKCQNVYLRRDQFAVGRDVLEFSQIFRIVPQLHTLYLNEMDLDNVSMKFLHKDLADVCGYDNFKLKRLDISFCHMISGIGIMNLLNYSSSQPFKSEVLMLDELVLDGLDIHKSTINMLINKGIVKRVFYDPSKTSWKQKGVNTLEPW
;
A
#
# COMPACT_ATOMS: atom_id res chain seq x y z
N MET A 1 -0.41 42.98 8.47
CA MET A 1 -1.19 41.84 9.00
C MET A 1 -2.46 42.34 9.67
N GLU A 2 -2.36 43.23 10.66
CA GLU A 2 -3.51 43.86 11.36
C GLU A 2 -4.55 44.48 10.41
N VAL A 3 -4.12 45.32 9.45
CA VAL A 3 -5.03 45.94 8.47
C VAL A 3 -5.82 44.90 7.66
N GLY A 4 -5.20 43.78 7.31
CA GLY A 4 -5.88 42.69 6.59
C GLY A 4 -6.90 41.93 7.45
N GLU A 5 -6.63 41.76 8.74
CA GLU A 5 -7.55 41.11 9.68
C GLU A 5 -8.75 42.00 10.05
N ILE A 6 -8.56 43.33 10.06
CA ILE A 6 -9.65 44.30 10.24
C ILE A 6 -10.60 44.23 9.05
N VAL A 7 -10.08 44.35 7.82
CA VAL A 7 -10.89 44.24 6.59
C VAL A 7 -11.62 42.90 6.49
N LEU A 8 -10.97 41.80 6.90
CA LEU A 8 -11.62 40.49 6.97
C LEU A 8 -12.79 40.47 7.97
N SER A 9 -12.64 41.13 9.12
CA SER A 9 -13.69 41.22 10.14
C SER A 9 -14.89 42.02 9.64
N ASP A 10 -14.64 43.17 9.02
CA ASP A 10 -15.69 44.03 8.46
C ASP A 10 -16.49 43.30 7.37
N ARG A 11 -15.83 42.51 6.52
CA ARG A 11 -16.50 41.68 5.50
C ARG A 11 -17.34 40.56 6.12
N ILE A 12 -16.89 39.95 7.22
CA ILE A 12 -17.67 38.95 7.96
C ILE A 12 -18.90 39.61 8.60
N GLU A 13 -18.75 40.79 9.19
CA GLU A 13 -19.86 41.55 9.78
C GLU A 13 -20.88 41.98 8.73
N LEU A 14 -20.43 42.40 7.55
CA LEU A 14 -21.28 42.70 6.41
C LEU A 14 -22.09 41.46 5.99
N ALA A 15 -21.46 40.29 5.87
CA ALA A 15 -22.16 39.03 5.57
C ALA A 15 -23.19 38.65 6.65
N VAL A 16 -22.89 38.91 7.92
CA VAL A 16 -23.82 38.71 9.04
C VAL A 16 -24.99 39.69 8.99
N SER A 17 -24.76 40.94 8.56
CA SER A 17 -25.81 41.94 8.35
C SER A 17 -26.79 41.48 7.25
N TYR A 18 -26.29 41.03 6.11
CA TYR A 18 -27.12 40.45 5.03
C TYR A 18 -27.88 39.21 5.50
N PHE A 19 -27.25 38.33 6.29
CA PHE A 19 -27.93 37.17 6.88
C PHE A 19 -29.11 37.58 7.78
N LYS A 20 -28.96 38.64 8.58
CA LYS A 20 -30.04 39.19 9.43
C LYS A 20 -31.17 39.81 8.61
N GLN A 21 -30.85 40.44 7.49
CA GLN A 21 -31.81 40.99 6.52
C GLN A 21 -32.52 39.92 5.67
N LYS A 22 -32.17 38.63 5.85
CA LYS A 22 -32.64 37.48 5.06
C LYS A 22 -32.21 37.51 3.58
N ASP A 23 -31.26 38.37 3.21
CA ASP A 23 -30.59 38.30 1.91
C ASP A 23 -29.48 37.23 1.97
N TYR A 24 -29.90 35.98 1.78
CA TYR A 24 -29.02 34.83 1.83
C TYR A 24 -28.13 34.71 0.58
N THR A 25 -28.54 35.29 -0.54
CA THR A 25 -27.79 35.27 -1.81
C THR A 25 -26.54 36.12 -1.73
N SER A 26 -26.65 37.39 -1.32
CA SER A 26 -25.51 38.29 -1.14
C SER A 26 -24.58 37.78 -0.02
N CYS A 27 -25.18 37.23 1.04
CA CYS A 27 -24.46 36.57 2.13
C CYS A 27 -23.57 35.40 1.64
N LEU A 28 -24.09 34.54 0.75
CA LEU A 28 -23.30 33.44 0.18
C LEU A 28 -22.15 33.94 -0.70
N THR A 29 -22.36 34.97 -1.51
CA THR A 29 -21.32 35.55 -2.37
C THR A 29 -20.13 36.00 -1.54
N ILE A 30 -20.38 36.78 -0.48
CA ILE A 30 -19.33 37.27 0.42
C ILE A 30 -18.63 36.11 1.13
N TYR A 31 -19.37 35.12 1.65
CA TYR A 31 -18.73 33.96 2.29
C TYR A 31 -17.91 33.10 1.32
N ASN A 32 -18.31 32.98 0.06
CA ASN A 32 -17.55 32.24 -0.95
C ASN A 32 -16.21 32.92 -1.25
N GLU A 33 -16.20 34.24 -1.37
CA GLU A 33 -14.98 35.02 -1.57
C GLU A 33 -14.04 34.91 -0.37
N ILE A 34 -14.57 35.10 0.85
CA ILE A 34 -13.79 34.98 2.09
C ILE A 34 -13.18 33.57 2.20
N ILE A 35 -13.96 32.51 1.96
CA ILE A 35 -13.46 31.15 2.06
C ILE A 35 -12.38 30.86 1.02
N LYS A 36 -12.51 31.38 -0.21
CA LYS A 36 -11.48 31.24 -1.24
C LYS A 36 -10.17 31.90 -0.79
N GLU A 37 -10.25 33.15 -0.37
CA GLU A 37 -9.09 33.91 0.13
C GLU A 37 -8.41 33.24 1.34
N LEU A 38 -9.19 32.69 2.27
CA LEU A 38 -8.65 32.01 3.45
C LEU A 38 -8.09 30.61 3.15
N SER A 39 -8.50 29.98 2.04
CA SER A 39 -8.02 28.65 1.63
C SER A 39 -6.71 28.72 0.84
N ASP A 40 -6.44 29.84 0.17
CA ASP A 40 -5.30 30.01 -0.74
C ASP A 40 -4.02 30.52 -0.04
N LYS A 41 -4.05 30.72 1.28
CA LYS A 41 -2.88 31.23 2.05
C LYS A 41 -1.79 30.18 2.25
N ALA A 42 -0.54 30.60 2.08
CA ALA A 42 0.62 29.71 2.26
C ALA A 42 0.81 29.26 3.72
N PRO A 43 1.33 28.05 3.98
CA PRO A 43 1.52 27.53 5.35
C PRO A 43 2.36 28.43 6.27
N ALA A 44 3.34 29.15 5.71
CA ALA A 44 4.18 30.08 6.46
C ALA A 44 3.39 31.30 6.97
N GLU A 45 2.43 31.79 6.19
CA GLU A 45 1.56 32.91 6.57
C GLU A 45 0.54 32.47 7.63
N LEU A 46 -0.06 31.29 7.46
CA LEU A 46 -1.00 30.70 8.42
C LEU A 46 -0.36 30.54 9.81
N THR A 47 0.92 30.17 9.87
CA THR A 47 1.67 30.06 11.12
C THR A 47 1.82 31.42 11.81
N LYS A 48 2.06 32.49 11.05
CA LYS A 48 2.17 33.86 11.58
C LYS A 48 0.80 34.37 12.07
N VAL A 49 -0.26 34.14 11.30
CA VAL A 49 -1.63 34.51 11.66
C VAL A 49 -2.09 33.79 12.93
N ARG A 50 -1.79 32.49 13.07
CA ARG A 50 -2.13 31.76 14.31
C ARG A 50 -1.44 32.34 15.53
N ARG A 51 -0.19 32.78 15.42
CA ARG A 51 0.53 33.48 16.50
C ARG A 51 -0.12 34.83 16.82
N TYR A 52 -0.61 35.56 15.82
CA TYR A 52 -1.35 36.81 16.03
C TYR A 52 -2.65 36.60 16.83
N TYR A 53 -3.29 35.43 16.70
CA TYR A 53 -4.48 35.05 17.48
C TYR A 53 -4.16 34.32 18.80
N ASP A 54 -2.92 34.36 19.29
CA ASP A 54 -2.46 33.64 20.48
C ASP A 54 -2.69 32.12 20.45
N LEU A 55 -2.69 31.53 19.26
CA LEU A 55 -2.84 30.10 19.04
C LEU A 55 -1.50 29.41 18.79
N SER A 56 -1.47 28.10 19.06
CA SER A 56 -0.30 27.28 18.74
C SER A 56 0.06 27.37 17.25
N PRO A 57 1.35 27.52 16.88
CA PRO A 57 1.79 27.66 15.48
C PRO A 57 1.32 26.52 14.56
N LYS A 58 1.16 25.32 15.12
CA LYS A 58 0.55 24.15 14.46
C LYS A 58 -0.62 23.65 15.31
N PRO A 59 -1.76 23.26 14.72
CA PRO A 59 -2.86 22.68 15.46
C PRO A 59 -2.46 21.32 16.06
N LEU A 60 -2.97 21.01 17.26
CA LEU A 60 -2.70 19.74 17.93
C LEU A 60 -3.35 18.55 17.21
N LEU A 61 -4.56 18.77 16.67
CA LEU A 61 -5.34 17.86 15.84
C LEU A 61 -5.99 18.69 14.74
N GLY A 62 -6.08 18.15 13.52
CA GLY A 62 -6.65 18.84 12.37
C GLY A 62 -5.62 19.39 11.39
N VAL A 63 -6.05 20.32 10.53
CA VAL A 63 -5.27 20.85 9.42
C VAL A 63 -4.87 22.30 9.73
N LEU A 64 -3.64 22.69 9.40
CA LEU A 64 -3.18 24.07 9.54
C LEU A 64 -4.06 25.00 8.68
N CYS A 65 -4.86 25.85 9.33
CA CYS A 65 -5.78 26.76 8.67
C CYS A 65 -5.95 28.07 9.44
N HIS A 66 -6.60 29.03 8.80
CA HIS A 66 -6.89 30.34 9.38
C HIS A 66 -7.92 30.24 10.54
N PRO A 67 -7.71 30.88 11.70
CA PRO A 67 -8.59 30.73 12.88
C PRO A 67 -10.06 31.09 12.63
N LYS A 68 -10.32 32.13 11.83
CA LYS A 68 -11.70 32.55 11.47
C LYS A 68 -12.39 31.63 10.46
N LEU A 69 -11.68 30.75 9.75
CA LEU A 69 -12.25 29.92 8.68
C LEU A 69 -13.37 29.02 9.19
N LEU A 70 -13.24 28.47 10.40
CA LEU A 70 -14.29 27.64 11.00
C LEU A 70 -15.58 28.41 11.25
N SER A 71 -15.47 29.63 11.78
CA SER A 71 -16.63 30.50 12.01
C SER A 71 -17.34 30.84 10.70
N VAL A 72 -16.57 31.13 9.64
CA VAL A 72 -17.12 31.46 8.32
C VAL A 72 -17.80 30.23 7.69
N LEU A 73 -17.21 29.03 7.81
CA LEU A 73 -17.83 27.78 7.34
C LEU A 73 -19.12 27.47 8.10
N ASP A 74 -19.16 27.66 9.42
CA ASP A 74 -20.37 27.47 10.22
C ASP A 74 -21.48 28.44 9.85
N GLN A 75 -21.13 29.71 9.60
CA GLN A 75 -22.07 30.73 9.14
C GLN A 75 -22.57 30.44 7.71
N ARG A 76 -21.70 30.04 6.78
CA ARG A 76 -22.12 29.65 5.42
C ARG A 76 -22.99 28.40 5.43
N ALA A 77 -22.68 27.42 6.27
CA ALA A 77 -23.55 26.27 6.51
C ALA A 77 -24.92 26.69 7.05
N ALA A 78 -24.98 27.70 7.92
CA ALA A 78 -26.25 28.31 8.37
C ALA A 78 -27.05 28.91 7.20
N THR A 79 -26.38 29.61 6.29
CA THR A 79 -26.99 30.22 5.11
C THR A 79 -27.55 29.16 4.16
N PHE A 80 -26.79 28.10 3.87
CA PHE A 80 -27.29 26.95 3.10
C PHE A 80 -28.44 26.23 3.80
N GLU A 81 -28.40 26.10 5.12
CA GLU A 81 -29.48 25.53 5.94
C GLU A 81 -30.78 26.36 5.86
N LYS A 82 -30.67 27.69 5.73
CA LYS A 82 -31.81 28.61 5.55
C LYS A 82 -32.36 28.58 4.12
N LEU A 83 -31.50 28.35 3.13
CA LEU A 83 -31.85 28.17 1.72
C LEU A 83 -32.37 26.77 1.38
N GLY A 84 -32.45 25.86 2.36
CA GLY A 84 -32.88 24.48 2.14
C GLY A 84 -31.85 23.58 1.44
N ASN A 85 -30.64 24.08 1.16
CA ASN A 85 -29.56 23.30 0.56
C ASN A 85 -28.78 22.53 1.63
N LEU A 86 -29.41 21.51 2.19
CA LEU A 86 -28.84 20.66 3.25
C LEU A 86 -27.55 19.93 2.82
N PRO A 87 -27.39 19.44 1.56
CA PRO A 87 -26.14 18.80 1.12
C PRO A 87 -24.92 19.72 1.17
N ARG A 88 -25.05 20.98 0.72
CA ARG A 88 -23.94 21.95 0.79
C ARG A 88 -23.66 22.37 2.23
N ALA A 89 -24.69 22.50 3.08
CA ALA A 89 -24.50 22.74 4.50
C ALA A 89 -23.73 21.59 5.17
N LEU A 90 -24.05 20.33 4.86
CA LEU A 90 -23.32 19.17 5.36
C LEU A 90 -21.86 19.17 4.92
N LYS A 91 -21.57 19.50 3.64
CA LYS A 91 -20.20 19.60 3.13
C LYS A 91 -19.36 20.60 3.94
N ASP A 92 -19.91 21.77 4.26
CA ASP A 92 -19.22 22.77 5.07
C ASP A 92 -18.98 22.31 6.51
N THR A 93 -19.94 21.60 7.11
CA THR A 93 -19.76 21.04 8.46
C THR A 93 -18.72 19.92 8.51
N GLN A 94 -18.67 19.07 7.47
CA GLN A 94 -17.65 18.03 7.34
C GLN A 94 -16.26 18.64 7.19
N ARG A 95 -16.15 19.70 6.39
CA ARG A 95 -14.91 20.47 6.25
C ARG A 95 -14.49 21.08 7.59
N ALA A 96 -15.40 21.71 8.33
CA ALA A 96 -15.10 22.27 9.66
C ALA A 96 -14.59 21.21 10.64
N MET A 97 -15.24 20.04 10.73
CA MET A 97 -14.79 18.91 11.58
C MET A 97 -13.43 18.33 11.18
N THR A 98 -13.00 18.53 9.93
CA THR A 98 -11.69 18.07 9.43
C THR A 98 -10.60 19.09 9.74
N LEU A 99 -10.94 20.38 9.62
CA LEU A 99 -10.03 21.49 9.91
C LEU A 99 -9.70 21.58 11.40
N ASP A 100 -10.70 21.51 12.27
CA ASP A 100 -10.51 21.43 13.72
C ASP A 100 -11.44 20.36 14.34
N PRO A 101 -10.93 19.13 14.54
CA PRO A 101 -11.66 18.06 15.20
C PRO A 101 -11.98 18.32 16.68
N LEU A 102 -11.39 19.35 17.30
CA LEU A 102 -11.58 19.66 18.72
C LEU A 102 -12.64 20.75 18.95
N ASP A 103 -13.09 21.44 17.89
CA ASP A 103 -14.16 22.44 17.98
C ASP A 103 -15.55 21.78 18.01
N PRO A 104 -16.35 21.95 19.08
CA PRO A 104 -17.72 21.41 19.14
C PRO A 104 -18.67 21.98 18.07
N LYS A 105 -18.40 23.16 17.49
CA LYS A 105 -19.32 23.84 16.55
C LYS A 105 -19.63 23.00 15.31
N GLY A 106 -18.61 22.37 14.72
CA GLY A 106 -18.78 21.53 13.53
C GLY A 106 -19.75 20.37 13.77
N TYR A 107 -19.60 19.68 14.91
CA TYR A 107 -20.46 18.58 15.31
C TYR A 107 -21.89 19.04 15.63
N LEU A 108 -22.05 20.15 16.34
CA LEU A 108 -23.36 20.73 16.67
C LEU A 108 -24.13 21.15 15.42
N ARG A 109 -23.45 21.75 14.44
CA ARG A 109 -24.05 22.17 13.17
C ARG A 109 -24.42 20.96 12.30
N ALA A 110 -23.52 20.00 12.15
CA ALA A 110 -23.79 18.76 11.41
C ALA A 110 -25.00 18.03 11.99
N ALA A 111 -25.06 17.88 13.31
CA ALA A 111 -26.20 17.27 13.99
C ALA A 111 -27.51 18.02 13.69
N LYS A 112 -27.49 19.36 13.71
CA LYS A 112 -28.67 20.17 13.37
C LYS A 112 -29.12 19.97 11.92
N VAL A 113 -28.19 19.88 10.97
CA VAL A 113 -28.52 19.64 9.56
C VAL A 113 -29.10 18.23 9.36
N TYR A 114 -28.52 17.20 9.97
CA TYR A 114 -29.08 15.83 9.93
C TYR A 114 -30.47 15.73 10.57
N MET A 115 -30.73 16.49 11.64
CA MET A 115 -32.06 16.57 12.24
C MET A 115 -33.08 17.20 11.27
N LYS A 116 -32.67 18.18 10.45
CA LYS A 116 -33.52 18.73 9.38
C LYS A 116 -33.75 17.74 8.23
N GLU A 117 -32.80 16.86 7.95
CA GLU A 117 -32.97 15.75 6.98
C GLU A 117 -33.77 14.56 7.54
N SER A 118 -34.33 14.64 8.75
CA SER A 118 -35.00 13.54 9.45
C SER A 118 -34.11 12.31 9.72
N LYS A 119 -32.78 12.46 9.64
CA LYS A 119 -31.79 11.40 9.90
C LYS A 119 -31.30 11.43 11.35
N GLU A 120 -32.21 11.14 12.29
CA GLU A 120 -31.93 11.22 13.74
C GLU A 120 -30.77 10.29 14.18
N VAL A 121 -30.62 9.12 13.54
CA VAL A 121 -29.54 8.17 13.87
C VAL A 121 -28.16 8.72 13.48
N ASP A 122 -28.06 9.40 12.35
CA ASP A 122 -26.80 9.97 11.89
C ASP A 122 -26.41 11.21 12.70
N ALA A 123 -27.41 12.03 13.08
CA ALA A 123 -27.21 13.12 14.04
C ALA A 123 -26.63 12.60 15.38
N TYR A 124 -27.14 11.47 15.89
CA TYR A 124 -26.64 10.84 17.11
C TYR A 124 -25.18 10.37 16.96
N LYS A 125 -24.85 9.68 15.86
CA LYS A 125 -23.48 9.19 15.61
C LYS A 125 -22.47 10.33 15.54
N ILE A 126 -22.84 11.45 14.94
CA ILE A 126 -21.97 12.64 14.83
C ILE A 126 -21.72 13.28 16.20
N LEU A 127 -22.76 13.44 17.02
CA LEU A 127 -22.60 13.94 18.39
C LEU A 127 -21.74 13.00 19.25
N GLN A 128 -21.94 11.68 19.11
CA GLN A 128 -21.12 10.67 19.80
C GLN A 128 -19.65 10.74 19.39
N ARG A 129 -19.38 10.89 18.08
CA ARG A 129 -18.01 11.03 17.55
C ARG A 129 -17.33 12.29 18.11
N GLY A 130 -18.03 13.43 18.13
CA GLY A 130 -17.49 14.68 18.67
C GLY A 130 -17.12 14.55 20.16
N LEU A 131 -18.01 13.97 20.97
CA LEU A 131 -17.74 13.73 22.39
C LEU A 131 -16.49 12.86 22.59
N TYR A 132 -16.42 11.72 21.91
CA TYR A 132 -15.29 10.80 22.02
C TYR A 132 -13.96 11.46 21.62
N THR A 133 -13.95 12.21 20.51
CA THR A 133 -12.73 12.86 20.02
C THR A 133 -12.24 13.95 20.97
N ILE A 134 -13.15 14.78 21.50
CA ILE A 134 -12.81 15.90 22.37
C ILE A 134 -12.40 15.40 23.77
N GLU A 135 -13.17 14.50 24.39
CA GLU A 135 -12.88 14.00 25.74
C GLU A 135 -11.53 13.27 25.80
N LYS A 136 -11.24 12.43 24.79
CA LYS A 136 -9.95 11.75 24.68
C LYS A 136 -8.77 12.71 24.50
N ALA A 137 -8.97 13.84 23.83
CA ALA A 137 -7.94 14.86 23.66
C ALA A 137 -7.72 15.64 24.96
N CYS A 138 -8.79 15.98 25.69
CA CYS A 138 -8.71 16.60 27.01
C CYS A 138 -7.99 15.71 28.03
N GLU A 139 -8.28 14.40 28.06
CA GLU A 139 -7.61 13.43 28.95
C GLU A 139 -6.10 13.32 28.71
N LYS A 140 -5.66 13.43 27.45
CA LYS A 140 -4.28 13.13 27.06
C LYS A 140 -3.37 14.37 26.98
N HIS A 141 -3.93 15.54 26.66
CA HIS A 141 -3.15 16.71 26.25
C HIS A 141 -3.60 18.04 26.89
N SER A 142 -4.50 18.03 27.88
CA SER A 142 -4.98 19.23 28.60
C SER A 142 -5.31 20.40 27.67
N VAL A 143 -6.12 20.15 26.65
CA VAL A 143 -6.41 21.13 25.58
C VAL A 143 -7.47 22.13 26.04
N PRO A 144 -7.28 23.44 25.80
CA PRO A 144 -8.33 24.44 26.02
C PRO A 144 -9.47 24.24 25.00
N VAL A 145 -10.65 23.87 25.48
CA VAL A 145 -11.89 23.73 24.67
C VAL A 145 -12.98 24.58 25.32
N SER A 146 -13.86 25.17 24.51
CA SER A 146 -15.00 25.95 25.04
C SER A 146 -15.95 25.09 25.87
N GLU A 147 -15.95 25.28 27.19
CA GLU A 147 -16.75 24.50 28.15
C GLU A 147 -18.26 24.63 27.92
N SER A 148 -18.73 25.84 27.55
CA SER A 148 -20.13 26.10 27.23
C SER A 148 -20.61 25.30 26.02
N LEU A 149 -19.81 25.27 24.94
CA LEU A 149 -20.15 24.54 23.72
C LEU A 149 -20.06 23.03 23.91
N LEU A 150 -19.09 22.55 24.70
CA LEU A 150 -18.98 21.13 25.06
C LEU A 150 -20.18 20.67 25.91
N THR A 151 -20.63 21.50 26.85
CA THR A 151 -21.84 21.23 27.65
C THR A 151 -23.09 21.15 26.77
N ASN A 152 -23.23 22.05 25.80
CA ASN A 152 -24.33 22.01 24.81
C ASN A 152 -24.30 20.71 23.99
N LEU A 153 -23.12 20.31 23.51
CA LEU A 153 -22.94 19.06 22.76
C LEU A 153 -23.30 17.82 23.61
N LYS A 154 -22.89 17.79 24.89
CA LYS A 154 -23.30 16.75 25.87
C LYS A 154 -24.82 16.72 26.07
N ALA A 155 -25.45 17.89 26.21
CA ALA A 155 -26.90 18.00 26.40
C ALA A 155 -27.67 17.45 25.19
N LYS A 156 -27.33 17.89 23.97
CA LYS A 156 -27.97 17.40 22.73
C LYS A 156 -27.79 15.91 22.52
N TYR A 157 -26.61 15.37 22.83
CA TYR A 157 -26.36 13.93 22.77
C TYR A 157 -27.28 13.16 23.72
N LYS A 158 -27.40 13.60 24.99
CA LYS A 158 -28.28 12.97 25.99
C LYS A 158 -29.75 13.03 25.58
N GLU A 159 -30.20 14.17 25.08
CA GLU A 159 -31.58 14.36 24.62
C GLU A 159 -31.92 13.41 23.46
N LEU A 160 -31.06 13.33 22.45
CA LEU A 160 -31.28 12.50 21.28
C LEU A 160 -31.19 10.99 21.63
N ASN A 161 -30.28 10.61 22.53
CA ASN A 161 -30.20 9.24 23.04
C ASN A 161 -31.50 8.82 23.76
N ARG A 162 -32.06 9.72 24.59
CA ARG A 162 -33.35 9.48 25.26
C ARG A 162 -34.48 9.29 24.24
N LYS A 163 -34.56 10.17 23.23
CA LYS A 163 -35.58 10.10 22.17
C LYS A 163 -35.50 8.80 21.37
N LEU A 164 -34.28 8.37 20.99
CA LEU A 164 -34.06 7.13 20.25
C LEU A 164 -34.34 5.87 21.09
N LYS A 165 -34.07 5.90 22.40
CA LYS A 165 -34.44 4.81 23.33
C LYS A 165 -35.96 4.67 23.46
N LEU A 166 -36.68 5.78 23.58
CA LEU A 166 -38.14 5.79 23.64
C LEU A 166 -38.76 5.25 22.33
N LYS A 167 -38.26 5.69 21.16
CA LYS A 167 -38.69 5.17 19.85
C LYS A 167 -38.45 3.66 19.69
N ARG A 168 -37.36 3.13 20.27
CA ARG A 168 -37.08 1.68 20.27
C ARG A 168 -38.00 0.89 21.19
N GLN A 169 -38.54 1.51 22.23
CA GLN A 169 -39.48 0.88 23.15
C GLN A 169 -40.93 0.97 22.65
N SER A 170 -41.27 1.98 21.84
CA SER A 170 -42.62 2.15 21.26
C SER A 170 -42.82 1.47 19.90
N GLY A 171 -41.78 0.94 19.27
CA GLY A 171 -41.84 0.30 17.95
C GLY A 171 -41.99 -1.22 18.02
N SER A 172 -43.20 -1.71 18.28
CA SER A 172 -43.60 -3.10 18.01
C SER A 172 -45.03 -3.13 17.45
N LYS A 173 -45.12 -3.24 16.12
CA LYS A 173 -46.24 -3.70 15.27
C LYS A 173 -46.17 -2.90 13.97
N ASP A 174 -45.40 -3.45 13.04
CA ASP A 174 -45.60 -3.42 11.59
C ASP A 174 -44.25 -3.52 10.90
N SER A 175 -43.88 -4.76 10.63
CA SER A 175 -42.80 -5.12 9.71
C SER A 175 -43.25 -6.37 8.96
N PRO A 176 -43.28 -6.38 7.62
CA PRO A 176 -43.03 -7.58 6.86
C PRO A 176 -41.53 -7.92 6.89
N GLU A 177 -41.26 -9.19 6.69
CA GLU A 177 -40.09 -9.98 7.07
C GLU A 177 -38.76 -9.72 6.30
N PRO A 178 -37.64 -10.30 6.76
CA PRO A 178 -36.32 -9.69 6.75
C PRO A 178 -35.39 -10.22 5.65
N ASP A 179 -34.45 -9.38 5.20
CA ASP A 179 -33.25 -9.86 4.53
C ASP A 179 -32.07 -9.91 5.53
N GLN A 180 -31.42 -11.06 5.56
CA GLN A 180 -30.46 -11.48 6.56
C GLN A 180 -29.08 -10.92 6.25
N SER A 181 -28.66 -9.88 6.96
CA SER A 181 -27.23 -9.73 7.27
C SER A 181 -27.01 -8.87 8.51
N VAL A 182 -26.00 -9.26 9.28
CA VAL A 182 -25.40 -8.54 10.41
C VAL A 182 -26.09 -8.72 11.77
N LYS A 183 -26.00 -9.94 12.32
CA LYS A 183 -25.80 -10.13 13.75
C LYS A 183 -24.30 -10.16 14.06
N ARG A 184 -23.79 -9.12 14.74
CA ARG A 184 -23.11 -9.22 16.05
C ARG A 184 -22.37 -7.92 16.39
N ALA A 185 -22.87 -7.23 17.41
CA ALA A 185 -22.05 -6.68 18.51
C ALA A 185 -22.95 -6.07 19.59
N LYS A 186 -23.17 -6.80 20.70
CA LYS A 186 -23.46 -6.30 22.06
C LYS A 186 -22.97 -7.41 23.01
N SER A 187 -21.94 -7.28 23.85
CA SER A 187 -21.63 -6.33 24.94
C SER A 187 -22.59 -6.40 26.13
N PHE A 188 -22.17 -7.19 27.14
CA PHE A 188 -22.16 -6.95 28.59
C PHE A 188 -23.36 -6.28 29.32
N SER A 189 -23.80 -7.03 30.34
CA SER A 189 -24.21 -6.66 31.71
C SER A 189 -25.52 -5.89 31.96
N ALA A 190 -26.44 -6.54 32.68
CA ALA A 190 -27.02 -6.09 33.97
C ALA A 190 -28.02 -7.13 34.52
N SER A 191 -27.53 -8.17 35.22
CA SER A 191 -28.34 -9.25 35.81
C SER A 191 -28.73 -9.01 37.28
N GLY A 192 -28.85 -7.75 37.70
CA GLY A 192 -29.22 -7.39 39.07
C GLY A 192 -30.72 -7.29 39.35
N LEU A 193 -31.57 -7.19 38.32
CA LEU A 193 -33.01 -6.95 38.49
C LEU A 193 -33.88 -8.21 38.38
N GLN A 194 -33.41 -9.25 37.70
CA GLN A 194 -34.23 -10.44 37.44
C GLN A 194 -34.41 -11.33 38.68
N ARG A 195 -33.44 -11.30 39.60
CA ARG A 195 -33.41 -12.18 40.78
C ARG A 195 -34.34 -11.75 41.92
N ARG A 196 -34.74 -10.46 41.96
CA ARG A 196 -35.72 -9.96 42.95
C ARG A 196 -37.18 -10.19 42.54
N LEU A 197 -37.42 -10.55 41.28
CA LEU A 197 -38.76 -10.75 40.75
C LEU A 197 -39.28 -12.19 40.99
N ASP A 198 -38.36 -13.16 41.09
CA ASP A 198 -38.69 -14.58 41.31
C ASP A 198 -38.86 -14.95 42.80
N GLU A 199 -38.56 -14.04 43.73
CA GLU A 199 -38.70 -14.25 45.19
C GLU A 199 -40.09 -13.87 45.75
N MET A 200 -40.98 -13.26 44.95
CA MET A 200 -42.19 -12.58 45.48
C MET A 200 -43.54 -13.26 45.27
N LEU A 201 -43.66 -14.44 44.64
CA LEU A 201 -44.98 -15.09 44.48
C LEU A 201 -44.95 -16.63 44.69
N PRO A 202 -45.67 -17.17 45.69
CA PRO A 202 -45.65 -18.58 46.10
C PRO A 202 -46.71 -19.48 45.42
N LEU A 203 -46.26 -20.70 45.09
CA LEU A 203 -46.86 -22.04 44.83
C LEU A 203 -48.35 -22.33 45.19
N PRO A 204 -49.05 -23.33 44.55
CA PRO A 204 -48.95 -24.78 44.91
C PRO A 204 -49.13 -25.78 43.71
N ARG A 205 -48.28 -26.79 43.50
CA ARG A 205 -48.22 -28.20 44.03
C ARG A 205 -49.46 -29.11 43.84
N SER A 206 -49.29 -30.23 43.13
CA SER A 206 -49.71 -31.61 43.52
C SER A 206 -49.09 -32.65 42.55
N SER A 207 -48.14 -33.47 43.02
CA SER A 207 -48.23 -34.91 43.39
C SER A 207 -48.30 -35.84 42.16
N THR A 208 -47.34 -36.73 41.90
CA THR A 208 -47.03 -37.95 42.69
C THR A 208 -45.62 -38.49 42.44
N ALA A 209 -45.02 -39.10 43.48
CA ALA A 209 -43.78 -39.89 43.46
C ALA A 209 -44.13 -41.40 43.58
N PRO A 210 -43.19 -42.38 43.70
CA PRO A 210 -41.77 -42.46 43.32
C PRO A 210 -41.39 -43.79 42.59
N SER A 211 -40.31 -43.83 41.82
CA SER A 211 -39.49 -45.05 41.71
C SER A 211 -38.08 -44.74 41.22
N GLU A 212 -37.12 -45.30 41.94
CA GLU A 212 -35.67 -45.17 41.89
C GLU A 212 -35.05 -45.25 40.48
N GLN A 213 -34.07 -44.38 40.19
CA GLN A 213 -32.83 -44.73 39.48
C GLN A 213 -31.87 -43.52 39.43
N SER A 214 -30.73 -43.69 40.10
CA SER A 214 -29.43 -43.03 39.89
C SER A 214 -29.42 -41.65 39.19
N THR A 215 -29.28 -40.59 39.99
CA THR A 215 -28.81 -39.29 39.47
C THR A 215 -27.35 -39.39 39.05
N MET A 216 -27.11 -39.75 37.79
CA MET A 216 -25.93 -39.30 37.07
C MET A 216 -26.05 -37.79 36.89
N GLU A 217 -25.22 -37.02 37.60
CA GLU A 217 -25.00 -35.62 37.30
C GLU A 217 -24.55 -35.49 35.83
N LYS A 218 -25.44 -34.96 34.97
CA LYS A 218 -25.08 -34.55 33.61
C LYS A 218 -24.04 -33.44 33.69
N ARG A 219 -22.76 -33.80 33.56
CA ARG A 219 -21.66 -32.86 33.34
C ARG A 219 -22.05 -31.96 32.16
N LYS A 220 -21.99 -30.64 32.34
CA LYS A 220 -22.14 -29.67 31.25
C LYS A 220 -21.21 -30.08 30.11
N SER A 221 -21.75 -30.31 28.92
CA SER A 221 -20.96 -30.60 27.72
C SER A 221 -20.00 -29.45 27.50
N ASP A 222 -18.70 -29.74 27.49
CA ASP A 222 -17.67 -28.76 27.21
C ASP A 222 -17.80 -28.30 25.75
N LEU A 223 -18.07 -27.01 25.55
CA LEU A 223 -18.27 -26.40 24.23
C LEU A 223 -16.97 -25.79 23.69
N ASP A 224 -15.80 -26.06 24.30
CA ASP A 224 -14.53 -25.51 23.82
C ASP A 224 -14.18 -26.12 22.44
N PRO A 225 -14.11 -25.28 21.37
CA PRO A 225 -13.77 -25.76 20.04
C PRO A 225 -12.41 -26.45 19.96
N MET A 226 -11.46 -26.13 20.86
CA MET A 226 -10.15 -26.79 20.88
C MET A 226 -10.20 -28.23 21.39
N ARG A 227 -11.26 -28.60 22.12
CA ARG A 227 -11.50 -29.97 22.59
C ARG A 227 -12.40 -30.77 21.66
N LEU A 228 -13.25 -30.08 20.90
CA LEU A 228 -14.25 -30.69 20.03
C LEU A 228 -13.75 -30.88 18.59
N LEU A 229 -12.93 -29.95 18.08
CA LEU A 229 -12.52 -29.96 16.68
C LEU A 229 -11.23 -30.77 16.48
N PRO A 230 -11.09 -31.47 15.34
CA PRO A 230 -9.83 -32.09 14.94
C PRO A 230 -8.70 -31.06 14.80
N VAL A 231 -7.47 -31.51 15.06
CA VAL A 231 -6.24 -30.68 15.02
C VAL A 231 -6.07 -29.98 13.66
N ASP A 232 -6.39 -30.66 12.55
CA ASP A 232 -6.29 -30.10 11.20
C ASP A 232 -7.27 -28.95 10.96
N VAL A 233 -8.50 -29.07 11.50
CA VAL A 233 -9.52 -28.01 11.40
C VAL A 233 -9.09 -26.81 12.23
N ILE A 234 -8.52 -27.05 13.41
CA ILE A 234 -7.96 -25.98 14.24
C ILE A 234 -6.83 -25.29 13.47
N GLU A 235 -5.85 -26.03 12.95
CA GLU A 235 -4.75 -25.45 12.18
C GLU A 235 -5.25 -24.62 11.00
N GLN A 236 -6.22 -25.13 10.23
CA GLN A 236 -6.82 -24.41 9.11
C GLN A 236 -7.53 -23.12 9.56
N VAL A 237 -8.34 -23.16 10.64
CA VAL A 237 -9.03 -21.98 11.18
C VAL A 237 -8.02 -20.91 11.60
N PHE A 238 -6.98 -21.30 12.33
CA PHE A 238 -5.96 -20.37 12.81
C PHE A 238 -5.02 -19.90 11.69
N SER A 239 -4.89 -20.63 10.58
CA SER A 239 -4.11 -20.21 9.41
C SER A 239 -4.62 -18.92 8.77
N TYR A 240 -5.93 -18.65 8.88
CA TYR A 240 -6.55 -17.41 8.40
C TYR A 240 -6.28 -16.19 9.30
N LEU A 241 -5.73 -16.40 10.50
CA LEU A 241 -5.46 -15.32 11.44
C LEU A 241 -4.06 -14.71 11.23
N PRO A 242 -3.93 -13.37 11.30
CA PRO A 242 -2.62 -12.72 11.37
C PRO A 242 -1.84 -13.18 12.61
N ILE A 243 -0.51 -13.26 12.50
CA ILE A 243 0.38 -13.73 13.58
C ILE A 243 0.16 -12.99 14.91
N ARG A 244 -0.16 -11.69 14.86
CA ARG A 244 -0.45 -10.89 16.07
C ARG A 244 -1.71 -11.36 16.79
N SER A 245 -2.73 -11.77 16.05
CA SER A 245 -3.96 -12.32 16.61
C SER A 245 -3.71 -13.72 17.16
N LEU A 246 -2.96 -14.55 16.44
CA LEU A 246 -2.55 -15.88 16.91
C LEU A 246 -1.81 -15.81 18.25
N LEU A 247 -0.83 -14.91 18.40
CA LEU A 247 -0.10 -14.72 19.65
C LEU A 247 -0.99 -14.22 20.80
N ARG A 248 -2.12 -13.55 20.51
CA ARG A 248 -3.10 -13.19 21.55
C ARG A 248 -3.94 -14.39 21.97
N CYS A 249 -4.19 -15.34 21.06
CA CYS A 249 -4.90 -16.59 21.37
C CYS A 249 -4.14 -17.46 22.38
N HIS A 250 -2.81 -17.31 22.47
CA HIS A 250 -2.00 -17.93 23.54
C HIS A 250 -2.40 -17.52 24.95
N LEU A 251 -3.05 -16.36 25.10
CA LEU A 251 -3.43 -15.80 26.40
C LEU A 251 -4.86 -16.21 26.82
N VAL A 252 -5.56 -17.00 26.01
CA VAL A 252 -6.94 -17.43 26.28
C VAL A 252 -6.96 -18.48 27.40
N SER A 253 -6.18 -19.56 27.24
CA SER A 253 -6.05 -20.62 28.25
C SER A 253 -4.71 -21.35 28.10
N LYS A 254 -4.31 -22.10 29.13
CA LYS A 254 -3.11 -22.96 29.08
C LYS A 254 -3.24 -24.05 28.01
N GLU A 255 -4.46 -24.50 27.75
CA GLU A 255 -4.73 -25.55 26.77
C GLU A 255 -4.60 -25.04 25.34
N TRP A 256 -5.17 -23.85 25.07
CA TRP A 256 -4.97 -23.14 23.81
C TRP A 256 -3.49 -22.89 23.54
N TYR A 257 -2.74 -22.45 24.55
CA TYR A 257 -1.30 -22.26 24.43
C TYR A 257 -0.56 -23.56 24.04
N SER A 258 -0.91 -24.69 24.67
CA SER A 258 -0.27 -25.99 24.39
C SER A 258 -0.56 -26.48 22.97
N ILE A 259 -1.83 -26.44 22.56
CA ILE A 259 -2.27 -26.91 21.23
C ILE A 259 -1.68 -26.05 20.12
N LEU A 260 -1.73 -24.72 20.29
CA LEU A 260 -1.23 -23.80 19.27
C LEU A 260 0.29 -23.86 19.12
N ILE A 261 1.06 -24.21 20.16
CA ILE A 261 2.51 -24.39 20.04
C ILE A 261 2.87 -25.68 19.31
N SER A 262 2.06 -26.73 19.44
CA SER A 262 2.27 -27.99 18.72
C SER A 262 1.97 -27.91 17.22
N MET A 263 1.65 -26.72 16.68
CA MET A 263 1.33 -26.49 15.27
C MET A 263 2.37 -25.56 14.60
N PRO A 264 3.54 -26.05 14.20
CA PRO A 264 4.60 -25.23 13.59
C PRO A 264 4.19 -24.50 12.32
N ALA A 265 3.27 -25.06 11.52
CA ALA A 265 2.84 -24.48 10.25
C ALA A 265 2.22 -23.08 10.42
N LEU A 266 1.64 -22.79 11.59
CA LEU A 266 1.07 -21.48 11.90
C LEU A 266 2.12 -20.36 12.00
N TYR A 267 3.37 -20.71 12.35
CA TYR A 267 4.48 -19.79 12.61
C TYR A 267 5.58 -19.82 11.54
N ASN A 268 5.62 -20.86 10.71
CA ASN A 268 6.60 -20.99 9.63
C ASN A 268 6.63 -19.71 8.78
N ASP A 269 7.83 -19.21 8.51
CA ASP A 269 8.13 -17.94 7.81
C ASP A 269 7.64 -16.63 8.46
N LYS A 270 7.09 -16.66 9.69
CA LYS A 270 6.46 -15.49 10.33
C LYS A 270 7.17 -14.94 11.56
N PHE A 271 8.41 -15.35 11.86
CA PHE A 271 9.15 -14.77 12.98
C PHE A 271 9.69 -13.37 12.63
N SER A 272 8.80 -12.39 12.79
CA SER A 272 9.07 -10.98 12.51
C SER A 272 8.93 -10.15 13.77
N LEU A 273 9.98 -9.41 14.10
CA LEU A 273 9.98 -8.47 15.23
C LEU A 273 9.10 -7.26 14.92
N ARG A 274 8.46 -6.71 15.95
CA ARG A 274 7.72 -5.43 15.83
C ARG A 274 8.68 -4.25 15.63
N HIS A 275 8.16 -3.11 15.20
CA HIS A 275 8.93 -1.86 15.18
C HIS A 275 9.39 -1.47 16.59
N ARG A 276 10.62 -0.94 16.68
CA ARG A 276 11.30 -0.58 17.93
C ARG A 276 11.42 -1.75 18.91
N ALA A 277 11.75 -2.93 18.42
CA ALA A 277 11.98 -4.12 19.24
C ALA A 277 13.21 -3.96 20.16
N THR A 278 13.14 -4.58 21.33
CA THR A 278 14.27 -4.67 22.28
C THR A 278 14.92 -6.05 22.22
N ALA A 279 16.15 -6.15 22.72
CA ALA A 279 16.87 -7.43 22.78
C ALA A 279 16.15 -8.47 23.67
N SER A 280 15.51 -8.05 24.77
CA SER A 280 14.74 -8.94 25.65
C SER A 280 13.49 -9.50 24.96
N GLU A 281 12.82 -8.68 24.15
CA GLU A 281 11.69 -9.11 23.33
C GLU A 281 12.11 -10.12 22.26
N TYR A 282 13.25 -9.88 21.62
CA TYR A 282 13.85 -10.86 20.70
C TYR A 282 14.14 -12.18 21.42
N SER A 283 14.81 -12.16 22.58
CA SER A 283 15.08 -13.38 23.35
C SER A 283 13.81 -14.09 23.82
N GLY A 284 12.76 -13.34 24.15
CA GLY A 284 11.43 -13.87 24.46
C GLY A 284 10.80 -14.59 23.26
N GLY A 285 10.78 -13.93 22.10
CA GLY A 285 10.28 -14.49 20.85
C GLY A 285 11.08 -15.71 20.39
N LEU A 286 12.41 -15.65 20.50
CA LEU A 286 13.29 -16.76 20.17
C LEU A 286 13.00 -17.99 21.03
N ARG A 287 12.77 -17.82 22.34
CA ARG A 287 12.38 -18.93 23.23
C ARG A 287 11.05 -19.57 22.82
N LEU A 288 10.07 -18.75 22.41
CA LEU A 288 8.80 -19.26 21.89
C LEU A 288 9.02 -20.05 20.59
N MET A 289 9.77 -19.48 19.64
CA MET A 289 10.04 -20.13 18.35
C MET A 289 10.82 -21.44 18.53
N LYS A 290 11.75 -21.52 19.49
CA LYS A 290 12.44 -22.78 19.81
C LYS A 290 11.48 -23.83 20.36
N ARG A 291 10.50 -23.45 21.20
CA ARG A 291 9.46 -24.37 21.68
C ARG A 291 8.58 -24.87 20.55
N VAL A 292 8.15 -23.99 19.65
CA VAL A 292 7.39 -24.37 18.46
C VAL A 292 8.21 -25.30 17.56
N ALA A 293 9.49 -24.98 17.35
CA ALA A 293 10.38 -25.78 16.52
C ALA A 293 10.54 -27.21 17.04
N GLN A 294 10.40 -27.47 18.34
CA GLN A 294 10.46 -28.84 18.88
C GLN A 294 9.38 -29.78 18.31
N TYR A 295 8.23 -29.22 17.90
CA TYR A 295 7.13 -29.96 17.29
C TYR A 295 7.25 -30.03 15.75
N SER A 296 8.26 -29.36 15.16
CA SER A 296 8.55 -29.43 13.72
C SER A 296 9.49 -30.59 13.42
N TYR A 297 9.30 -31.24 12.28
CA TYR A 297 10.19 -32.31 11.80
C TYR A 297 11.65 -31.86 11.71
N ASP A 298 11.89 -30.65 11.18
CA ASP A 298 13.24 -30.11 10.96
C ASP A 298 13.89 -29.53 12.23
N LYS A 299 13.13 -29.42 13.33
CA LYS A 299 13.56 -28.86 14.63
C LYS A 299 14.35 -27.56 14.54
N SER A 300 14.07 -26.74 13.53
CA SER A 300 14.83 -25.53 13.22
C SER A 300 13.93 -24.35 12.91
N ILE A 301 14.49 -23.15 13.08
CA ILE A 301 13.83 -21.88 12.77
C ILE A 301 14.26 -21.47 11.37
N HIS A 302 13.30 -21.38 10.45
CA HIS A 302 13.61 -21.13 9.04
C HIS A 302 13.87 -19.67 8.70
N SER A 303 13.18 -18.73 9.35
CA SER A 303 13.23 -17.32 8.99
C SER A 303 13.26 -16.40 10.21
N VAL A 304 14.06 -15.34 10.14
CA VAL A 304 14.05 -14.22 11.10
C VAL A 304 13.97 -12.91 10.32
N ARG A 305 13.02 -12.04 10.70
CA ARG A 305 12.91 -10.67 10.18
C ARG A 305 13.01 -9.63 11.30
N VAL A 306 14.04 -8.81 11.23
CA VAL A 306 14.29 -7.67 12.13
C VAL A 306 13.93 -6.38 11.40
N TRP A 307 12.87 -5.67 11.82
CA TRP A 307 12.52 -4.35 11.28
C TRP A 307 13.34 -3.26 11.96
N SER A 308 12.77 -2.49 12.89
CA SER A 308 13.51 -1.49 13.65
C SER A 308 13.72 -1.91 15.10
N THR A 309 14.87 -1.53 15.67
CA THR A 309 15.18 -1.71 17.09
C THR A 309 15.02 -0.39 17.85
N PHE A 310 14.96 -0.45 19.17
CA PHE A 310 14.86 0.76 19.99
C PHE A 310 16.10 1.66 19.85
N ASN A 311 17.29 1.06 19.70
CA ASN A 311 18.56 1.72 19.41
C ASN A 311 19.56 0.72 18.79
N THR A 312 20.73 1.21 18.37
CA THR A 312 21.83 0.41 17.81
C THR A 312 22.38 -0.63 18.81
N MET A 313 22.29 -0.37 20.12
CA MET A 313 22.77 -1.31 21.14
C MET A 313 21.93 -2.59 21.22
N HIS A 314 20.60 -2.45 21.13
CA HIS A 314 19.70 -3.59 21.05
C HIS A 314 19.90 -4.35 19.74
N LEU A 315 20.11 -3.65 18.62
CA LEU A 315 20.47 -4.31 17.35
C LEU A 315 21.75 -5.14 17.51
N GLY A 316 22.81 -4.54 18.06
CA GLY A 316 24.08 -5.22 18.28
C GLY A 316 23.93 -6.50 19.10
N ARG A 317 23.15 -6.48 20.20
CA ARG A 317 22.87 -7.68 21.01
C ARG A 317 22.05 -8.74 20.27
N ILE A 318 21.11 -8.32 19.41
CA ILE A 318 20.34 -9.24 18.58
C ILE A 318 21.26 -9.91 17.55
N LEU A 319 22.14 -9.15 16.89
CA LEU A 319 23.11 -9.70 15.94
C LEU A 319 24.09 -10.68 16.61
N GLU A 320 24.63 -10.32 17.79
CA GLU A 320 25.48 -11.23 18.58
C GLU A 320 24.73 -12.54 18.90
N SER A 321 23.46 -12.46 19.29
CA SER A 321 22.65 -13.66 19.57
C SER A 321 22.29 -14.45 18.31
N LEU A 322 22.19 -13.83 17.13
CA LEU A 322 21.95 -14.53 15.88
C LEU A 322 23.18 -15.33 15.43
N VAL A 323 24.36 -14.76 15.62
CA VAL A 323 25.64 -15.41 15.28
C VAL A 323 25.97 -16.52 16.29
N ALA A 324 25.93 -16.22 17.59
CA ALA A 324 26.41 -17.13 18.64
C ALA A 324 25.51 -18.35 18.90
N ASP A 325 24.24 -18.31 18.50
CA ASP A 325 23.27 -19.36 18.83
C ASP A 325 23.31 -20.51 17.80
N ARG A 326 24.11 -21.53 18.09
CA ARG A 326 24.30 -22.73 17.25
C ARG A 326 23.02 -23.56 17.01
N THR A 327 21.96 -23.32 17.77
CA THR A 327 20.69 -24.02 17.56
C THR A 327 19.88 -23.41 16.41
N LEU A 328 20.28 -22.23 15.92
CA LEU A 328 19.64 -21.57 14.80
C LEU A 328 20.21 -22.09 13.48
N LYS A 329 19.37 -22.80 12.71
CA LYS A 329 19.64 -23.12 11.29
C LYS A 329 18.75 -22.26 10.41
N LEU A 330 19.11 -20.98 10.29
CA LEU A 330 18.32 -20.00 9.54
C LEU A 330 18.51 -20.23 8.04
N LYS A 331 17.40 -20.32 7.30
CA LYS A 331 17.40 -20.30 5.82
C LYS A 331 17.17 -18.89 5.27
N ARG A 332 16.36 -18.06 5.95
CA ARG A 332 16.03 -16.68 5.54
C ARG A 332 16.34 -15.67 6.64
N LEU A 333 17.20 -14.70 6.35
CA LEU A 333 17.52 -13.60 7.25
C LEU A 333 17.19 -12.27 6.59
N GLU A 334 16.32 -11.50 7.23
CA GLU A 334 15.96 -10.15 6.77
C GLU A 334 16.23 -9.12 7.87
N ILE A 335 17.11 -8.17 7.60
CA ILE A 335 17.45 -7.08 8.51
C ILE A 335 17.07 -5.77 7.82
N VAL A 336 15.88 -5.28 8.14
CA VAL A 336 15.28 -4.05 7.60
C VAL A 336 15.37 -2.94 8.65
N ASN A 337 16.58 -2.70 9.16
CA ASN A 337 16.86 -1.75 10.25
C ASN A 337 17.75 -0.61 9.78
N ARG A 338 17.35 0.64 10.01
CA ARG A 338 18.12 1.83 9.62
C ARG A 338 19.46 1.95 10.34
N ASP A 339 19.57 1.35 11.52
CA ASP A 339 20.81 1.33 12.31
C ASP A 339 21.78 0.23 11.85
N PHE A 340 21.37 -0.64 10.92
CA PHE A 340 22.21 -1.74 10.44
C PHE A 340 23.26 -1.25 9.44
N SER A 341 24.49 -1.76 9.61
CA SER A 341 25.56 -1.64 8.64
C SER A 341 26.35 -2.97 8.58
N LEU A 342 26.99 -3.24 7.45
CA LEU A 342 27.84 -4.42 7.32
C LEU A 342 29.03 -4.35 8.32
N GLN A 343 29.57 -3.15 8.55
CA GLN A 343 30.63 -2.89 9.53
C GLN A 343 30.19 -3.28 10.95
N LEU A 344 28.93 -2.99 11.33
CA LEU A 344 28.39 -3.42 12.63
C LEU A 344 28.31 -4.95 12.71
N LEU A 345 27.90 -5.63 11.65
CA LEU A 345 27.88 -7.11 11.60
C LEU A 345 29.29 -7.68 11.76
N LEU A 346 30.28 -7.14 11.03
CA LEU A 346 31.69 -7.55 11.13
C LEU A 346 32.24 -7.36 12.55
N ASN A 347 31.92 -6.22 13.19
CA ASN A 347 32.27 -5.99 14.59
C ASN A 347 31.69 -7.05 15.53
N LYS A 348 30.46 -7.51 15.27
CA LYS A 348 29.82 -8.55 16.09
C LYS A 348 30.38 -9.94 15.81
N LEU A 349 30.75 -10.23 14.56
CA LEU A 349 31.47 -11.46 14.21
C LEU A 349 32.80 -11.56 14.96
N GLU A 350 33.55 -10.45 15.07
CA GLU A 350 34.80 -10.41 15.83
C GLU A 350 34.58 -10.80 17.30
N LYS A 351 33.56 -10.22 17.95
CA LYS A 351 33.20 -10.56 19.34
C LYS A 351 32.77 -12.02 19.51
N CYS A 352 32.18 -12.59 18.47
CA CYS A 352 31.77 -14.00 18.41
C CYS A 352 32.88 -14.93 17.88
N LYS A 353 34.12 -14.45 17.76
CA LYS A 353 35.27 -15.22 17.24
C LYS A 353 35.00 -15.85 15.86
N TRP A 354 34.21 -15.18 15.04
CA TRP A 354 33.86 -15.64 13.69
C TRP A 354 33.22 -17.04 13.65
N ASP A 355 32.31 -17.36 14.59
CA ASP A 355 31.46 -18.55 14.48
C ASP A 355 30.43 -18.36 13.34
N LEU A 356 30.73 -18.94 12.17
CA LEU A 356 29.95 -18.77 10.94
C LEU A 356 28.90 -19.86 10.71
N ASP A 357 28.72 -20.82 11.63
CA ASP A 357 27.86 -21.99 11.40
C ASP A 357 26.41 -21.60 11.06
N THR A 358 25.85 -20.63 11.80
CA THR A 358 24.50 -20.11 11.55
C THR A 358 24.41 -19.33 10.23
N LEU A 359 25.47 -18.60 9.85
CA LEU A 359 25.45 -17.79 8.62
C LEU A 359 25.59 -18.65 7.37
N LYS A 360 26.36 -19.73 7.43
CA LYS A 360 26.56 -20.69 6.32
C LYS A 360 25.27 -21.38 5.89
N SER A 361 24.26 -21.48 6.76
CA SER A 361 22.98 -22.11 6.41
C SER A 361 22.00 -21.19 5.67
N ILE A 362 22.29 -19.88 5.59
CA ILE A 362 21.36 -18.90 5.05
C ILE A 362 21.35 -18.97 3.51
N GLU A 363 20.14 -19.15 2.97
CA GLU A 363 19.85 -19.23 1.53
C GLU A 363 19.25 -17.92 1.00
N LYS A 364 18.56 -17.14 1.84
CA LYS A 364 17.90 -15.89 1.44
C LYS A 364 18.26 -14.76 2.38
N LEU A 365 18.81 -13.69 1.82
CA LEU A 365 19.32 -12.56 2.58
C LEU A 365 18.70 -11.26 2.09
N ARG A 366 18.14 -10.46 3.00
CA ARG A 366 17.72 -9.09 2.71
C ARG A 366 18.30 -8.12 3.72
N PHE A 367 19.09 -7.17 3.25
CA PHE A 367 19.69 -6.13 4.08
C PHE A 367 19.22 -4.75 3.66
N LEU A 368 18.77 -3.99 4.66
CA LEU A 368 18.62 -2.55 4.55
C LEU A 368 19.96 -1.91 4.92
N ILE A 369 20.67 -1.39 3.93
CA ILE A 369 21.96 -0.73 4.11
C ILE A 369 21.79 0.79 4.14
N ASN A 370 22.39 1.40 5.14
CA ASN A 370 22.57 2.85 5.20
C ASN A 370 23.95 3.27 4.68
N ARG A 371 24.93 2.35 4.59
CA ARG A 371 26.33 2.59 4.18
C ARG A 371 26.74 1.79 2.95
N PRO A 372 27.77 2.27 2.21
CA PRO A 372 28.40 1.48 1.16
C PRO A 372 28.89 0.12 1.67
N ILE A 373 28.77 -0.89 0.80
CA ILE A 373 29.44 -2.18 0.98
C ILE A 373 30.80 -2.07 0.29
N LEU A 374 31.86 -1.91 1.08
CA LEU A 374 33.24 -1.75 0.58
C LEU A 374 33.78 -3.05 -0.04
N HIS A 375 33.53 -4.18 0.61
CA HIS A 375 34.01 -5.51 0.21
C HIS A 375 32.83 -6.46 -0.04
N PRO A 376 32.15 -6.36 -1.20
CA PRO A 376 31.03 -7.25 -1.54
C PRO A 376 31.43 -8.74 -1.63
N GLN A 377 32.67 -9.05 -1.98
CA GLN A 377 33.20 -10.42 -1.99
C GLN A 377 33.15 -11.08 -0.60
N LEU A 378 33.47 -10.32 0.45
CA LEU A 378 33.42 -10.83 1.82
C LEU A 378 31.97 -11.15 2.23
N LEU A 379 31.01 -10.31 1.81
CA LEU A 379 29.59 -10.60 2.04
C LEU A 379 29.20 -11.94 1.42
N LEU A 380 29.55 -12.17 0.15
CA LEU A 380 29.21 -13.42 -0.53
C LEU A 380 29.93 -14.63 0.09
N TYR A 381 31.18 -14.46 0.52
CA TYR A 381 31.96 -15.49 1.21
C TYR A 381 31.33 -15.92 2.55
N LEU A 382 30.75 -14.98 3.30
CA LEU A 382 30.06 -15.25 4.56
C LEU A 382 28.79 -16.10 4.39
N TYR A 383 28.20 -16.11 3.19
CA TYR A 383 26.95 -16.79 2.87
C TYR A 383 27.11 -17.72 1.65
N PRO A 384 27.84 -18.85 1.76
CA PRO A 384 28.17 -19.71 0.63
C PRO A 384 26.95 -20.40 -0.03
N ARG A 385 25.83 -20.55 0.68
CA ARG A 385 24.58 -21.18 0.19
C ARG A 385 23.54 -20.17 -0.31
N LEU A 386 23.94 -18.92 -0.53
CA LEU A 386 23.03 -17.84 -0.88
C LEU A 386 22.42 -18.04 -2.27
N THR A 387 21.09 -18.02 -2.32
CA THR A 387 20.26 -18.16 -3.53
C THR A 387 19.53 -16.87 -3.90
N ASP A 388 19.07 -16.09 -2.91
CA ASP A 388 18.41 -14.79 -3.11
C ASP A 388 19.13 -13.72 -2.26
N LEU A 389 19.62 -12.64 -2.89
CA LEU A 389 20.25 -11.51 -2.22
C LEU A 389 19.54 -10.20 -2.57
N ASP A 390 18.96 -9.54 -1.56
CA ASP A 390 18.34 -8.23 -1.66
C ASP A 390 19.10 -7.19 -0.85
N ILE A 391 19.58 -6.15 -1.52
CA ILE A 391 20.23 -4.98 -0.92
C ILE A 391 19.31 -3.78 -1.11
N VAL A 392 18.78 -3.25 -0.01
CA VAL A 392 17.87 -2.10 0.00
C VAL A 392 18.56 -0.89 0.62
N VAL A 393 18.53 0.26 -0.03
CA VAL A 393 19.17 1.50 0.43
C VAL A 393 18.12 2.43 1.06
N ALA A 394 18.31 2.81 2.33
CA ALA A 394 17.27 3.49 3.12
C ALA A 394 17.39 5.01 3.23
N ASP A 395 18.62 5.51 3.39
CA ASP A 395 18.86 6.88 3.84
C ASP A 395 19.93 7.56 2.97
N ASP A 396 20.04 8.88 3.12
CA ASP A 396 21.16 9.62 2.57
C ASP A 396 22.49 9.10 3.14
N LEU A 397 23.61 9.34 2.46
CA LEU A 397 24.92 9.02 3.03
C LEU A 397 25.05 9.77 4.36
N VAL A 398 24.96 9.05 5.47
CA VAL A 398 25.30 9.63 6.78
C VAL A 398 26.81 9.90 6.71
N GLU A 399 27.24 11.15 6.78
CA GLU A 399 28.68 11.51 6.66
C GLU A 399 29.53 11.07 7.86
N SER A 400 28.97 10.38 8.86
CA SER A 400 29.75 9.95 10.02
C SER A 400 30.68 8.78 9.69
N SER A 401 31.92 8.83 10.16
CA SER A 401 32.91 7.76 10.02
C SER A 401 32.58 6.56 10.91
N PHE A 402 31.71 5.67 10.45
CA PHE A 402 31.56 4.33 11.08
C PHE A 402 32.69 3.36 10.70
N ASP A 403 33.71 3.82 9.96
CA ASP A 403 34.91 3.01 9.68
C ASP A 403 35.58 2.48 10.96
N ALA A 404 35.39 3.14 12.11
CA ALA A 404 35.88 2.67 13.40
C ALA A 404 35.28 1.32 13.86
N LEU A 405 34.12 0.90 13.34
CA LEU A 405 33.55 -0.41 13.70
C LEU A 405 34.13 -1.56 12.90
N THR A 406 34.71 -1.30 11.73
CA THR A 406 35.37 -2.34 10.94
C THR A 406 36.57 -2.84 11.71
N PRO A 407 36.68 -4.16 11.98
CA PRO A 407 37.81 -4.72 12.72
C PRO A 407 39.06 -4.83 11.83
N SER A 408 39.50 -3.72 11.25
CA SER A 408 40.59 -3.66 10.26
C SER A 408 41.93 -4.16 10.80
N GLU A 409 42.18 -4.00 12.10
CA GLU A 409 43.39 -4.46 12.79
C GLU A 409 43.33 -5.95 13.20
N SER A 410 42.16 -6.61 13.08
CA SER A 410 42.04 -8.03 13.45
C SER A 410 42.66 -8.95 12.40
N GLU A 411 43.52 -9.87 12.85
CA GLU A 411 44.08 -10.93 12.00
C GLU A 411 42.99 -11.80 11.38
N ASN A 412 41.93 -12.12 12.13
CA ASN A 412 40.81 -12.93 11.62
C ASN A 412 40.11 -12.23 10.46
N TYR A 413 39.81 -10.94 10.63
CA TYR A 413 39.19 -10.14 9.57
C TYR A 413 40.04 -10.13 8.29
N GLN A 414 41.34 -9.87 8.44
CA GLN A 414 42.27 -9.86 7.31
C GLN A 414 42.39 -11.24 6.64
N GLN A 415 42.37 -12.32 7.42
CA GLN A 415 42.39 -13.69 6.89
C GLN A 415 41.13 -13.98 6.06
N TYR A 416 39.94 -13.67 6.57
CA TYR A 416 38.69 -13.86 5.83
C TYR A 416 38.58 -12.96 4.60
N LEU A 417 39.08 -11.73 4.69
CA LEU A 417 39.13 -10.82 3.56
C LEU A 417 40.01 -11.39 2.44
N ARG A 418 41.24 -11.81 2.74
CA ARG A 418 42.14 -12.45 1.77
C ARG A 418 41.53 -13.71 1.16
N ALA A 419 40.93 -14.56 1.99
CA ALA A 419 40.26 -15.78 1.51
C ALA A 419 39.06 -15.51 0.58
N SER A 420 38.47 -14.30 0.65
CA SER A 420 37.36 -13.90 -0.21
C SER A 420 37.81 -13.27 -1.54
N GLU A 421 39.07 -12.83 -1.67
CA GLU A 421 39.57 -12.14 -2.87
C GLU A 421 39.71 -13.06 -4.09
N ASP A 422 39.97 -14.35 -3.87
CA ASP A 422 40.18 -15.32 -4.94
C ASP A 422 38.86 -15.74 -5.63
N ASN A 423 37.70 -15.53 -5.00
CA ASN A 423 36.41 -15.97 -5.50
C ASN A 423 35.72 -14.90 -6.35
N ILE A 424 35.76 -15.09 -7.66
CA ILE A 424 35.18 -14.18 -8.65
C ILE A 424 33.81 -14.68 -9.15
N SER A 425 33.53 -15.99 -9.04
CA SER A 425 32.33 -16.63 -9.57
C SER A 425 31.50 -17.32 -8.48
N TYR A 426 30.19 -17.05 -8.46
CA TYR A 426 29.25 -17.52 -7.42
C TYR A 426 28.06 -18.24 -8.06
N GLY A 427 28.14 -19.58 -8.13
CA GLY A 427 27.17 -20.41 -8.86
C GLY A 427 25.83 -20.68 -8.17
N ASN A 428 25.67 -20.35 -6.88
CA ASN A 428 24.43 -20.65 -6.13
C ASN A 428 23.37 -19.54 -6.23
N LEU A 429 23.77 -18.33 -6.65
CA LEU A 429 22.91 -17.16 -6.61
C LEU A 429 21.93 -17.15 -7.79
N ASN A 430 20.63 -17.27 -7.48
CA ASN A 430 19.54 -17.33 -8.46
C ASN A 430 18.84 -15.99 -8.63
N ALA A 431 18.84 -15.13 -7.61
CA ALA A 431 18.25 -13.80 -7.68
C ALA A 431 19.08 -12.76 -6.94
N PHE A 432 19.24 -11.60 -7.58
CA PHE A 432 19.93 -10.46 -7.01
C PHE A 432 19.10 -9.19 -7.21
N SER A 433 18.91 -8.43 -6.13
CA SER A 433 18.21 -7.15 -6.15
C SER A 433 19.04 -6.06 -5.48
N TYR A 434 19.26 -4.96 -6.18
CA TYR A 434 19.71 -3.70 -5.62
C TYR A 434 18.59 -2.67 -5.74
N ILE A 435 18.07 -2.21 -4.60
CA ILE A 435 16.90 -1.35 -4.52
C ILE A 435 17.28 -0.05 -3.81
N SER A 436 17.31 1.05 -4.53
CA SER A 436 17.60 2.39 -4.00
C SER A 436 16.46 3.37 -4.28
N HIS A 437 16.58 4.59 -3.75
CA HIS A 437 15.69 5.71 -4.08
C HIS A 437 16.40 6.65 -5.06
N THR A 438 15.65 7.17 -6.04
CA THR A 438 16.09 8.19 -7.01
C THR A 438 16.80 9.39 -6.36
N LYS A 439 16.35 9.81 -5.17
CA LYS A 439 16.95 10.90 -4.37
C LYS A 439 18.42 10.68 -3.99
N TYR A 440 18.89 9.43 -3.99
CA TYR A 440 20.23 9.07 -3.53
C TYR A 440 21.20 8.78 -4.69
N ILE A 441 20.72 8.74 -5.93
CA ILE A 441 21.51 8.32 -7.11
C ILE A 441 22.79 9.13 -7.28
N GLU A 442 22.70 10.46 -7.21
CA GLU A 442 23.86 11.35 -7.42
C GLU A 442 24.78 11.38 -6.19
N LYS A 443 24.21 11.23 -5.01
CA LYS A 443 24.96 11.29 -3.74
C LYS A 443 25.80 10.03 -3.52
N ARG A 444 25.37 8.89 -4.06
CA ARG A 444 25.95 7.56 -3.79
C ARG A 444 26.86 7.01 -4.90
N LEU A 445 27.39 7.82 -5.80
CA LEU A 445 28.18 7.33 -6.96
C LEU A 445 29.33 6.37 -6.59
N VAL A 446 30.09 6.70 -5.55
CA VAL A 446 31.22 5.89 -5.06
C VAL A 446 30.75 4.79 -4.09
N ALA A 447 29.52 4.90 -3.59
CA ALA A 447 28.95 4.03 -2.57
C ALA A 447 28.20 2.80 -3.13
N GLN A 448 28.01 2.75 -4.45
CA GLN A 448 27.31 1.62 -5.09
C GLN A 448 28.14 0.35 -5.01
N PRO A 449 27.52 -0.78 -4.63
CA PRO A 449 28.24 -2.03 -4.49
C PRO A 449 28.78 -2.46 -5.85
N LYS A 450 30.07 -2.80 -5.88
CA LYS A 450 30.77 -3.37 -7.04
C LYS A 450 30.41 -4.83 -7.31
N ILE A 451 29.24 -5.27 -6.89
CA ILE A 451 28.81 -6.66 -6.99
C ILE A 451 28.59 -7.12 -8.43
N LEU A 452 28.36 -6.18 -9.36
CA LEU A 452 28.27 -6.47 -10.80
C LEU A 452 29.63 -6.75 -11.45
N GLU A 453 30.75 -6.66 -10.72
CA GLU A 453 32.08 -7.05 -11.19
C GLU A 453 32.30 -8.58 -11.09
N PHE A 454 31.43 -9.30 -10.37
CA PHE A 454 31.49 -10.76 -10.20
C PHE A 454 30.61 -11.52 -11.19
N GLU A 455 30.82 -12.84 -11.26
CA GLU A 455 30.11 -13.74 -12.17
C GLU A 455 29.03 -14.55 -11.44
N PHE A 456 27.80 -14.57 -11.96
CA PHE A 456 26.68 -15.32 -11.39
C PHE A 456 26.02 -16.20 -12.47
N PRO A 457 26.60 -17.37 -12.80
CA PRO A 457 26.15 -18.18 -13.95
C PRO A 457 24.72 -18.72 -13.82
N SER A 458 24.25 -18.93 -12.58
CA SER A 458 22.90 -19.44 -12.27
C SER A 458 21.87 -18.33 -12.06
N LEU A 459 22.24 -17.05 -12.21
CA LEU A 459 21.35 -15.94 -11.92
C LEU A 459 20.18 -15.91 -12.91
N THR A 460 18.97 -16.08 -12.39
CA THR A 460 17.72 -16.10 -13.17
C THR A 460 16.96 -14.78 -13.09
N ARG A 461 17.15 -14.02 -12.01
CA ARG A 461 16.47 -12.74 -11.75
C ARG A 461 17.46 -11.66 -11.36
N LEU A 462 17.41 -10.52 -12.05
CA LEU A 462 18.18 -9.33 -11.73
C LEU A 462 17.25 -8.13 -11.57
N THR A 463 17.36 -7.43 -10.44
CA THR A 463 16.57 -6.22 -10.15
C THR A 463 17.50 -5.07 -9.79
N LEU A 464 17.49 -3.99 -10.56
CA LEU A 464 18.24 -2.76 -10.29
C LEU A 464 17.29 -1.57 -10.32
N VAL A 465 17.10 -0.94 -9.16
CA VAL A 465 16.20 0.22 -8.99
C VAL A 465 16.99 1.41 -8.50
N ALA A 466 16.89 2.53 -9.20
CA ALA A 466 17.65 3.74 -8.92
C ALA A 466 19.17 3.47 -8.81
N PHE A 467 19.69 2.64 -9.72
CA PHE A 467 21.12 2.40 -9.94
C PHE A 467 21.69 3.49 -10.86
N ASN A 468 22.99 3.77 -10.74
CA ASN A 468 23.67 4.81 -11.50
C ASN A 468 24.66 4.15 -12.46
N PHE A 469 24.40 4.25 -13.76
CA PHE A 469 25.22 3.63 -14.79
C PHE A 469 26.32 4.55 -15.33
N LYS A 470 26.56 5.72 -14.73
CA LYS A 470 27.63 6.64 -15.15
C LYS A 470 28.97 5.91 -15.22
N ASN A 471 29.58 5.84 -16.40
CA ASN A 471 30.82 5.11 -16.70
C ASN A 471 30.78 3.59 -16.40
N ARG A 472 29.59 3.00 -16.23
CA ARG A 472 29.39 1.57 -15.91
C ARG A 472 28.58 0.80 -16.95
N VAL A 473 28.04 1.47 -17.97
CA VAL A 473 27.23 0.84 -19.04
C VAL A 473 27.98 -0.30 -19.73
N HIS A 474 29.27 -0.13 -20.05
CA HIS A 474 30.09 -1.18 -20.67
C HIS A 474 30.25 -2.40 -19.75
N HIS A 475 30.65 -2.17 -18.49
CA HIS A 475 30.77 -3.21 -17.47
C HIS A 475 29.45 -3.96 -17.23
N PHE A 476 28.32 -3.25 -17.30
CA PHE A 476 27.01 -3.89 -17.21
C PHE A 476 26.75 -4.84 -18.39
N GLY A 477 27.18 -4.47 -19.60
CA GLY A 477 27.12 -5.36 -20.75
C GLY A 477 27.99 -6.60 -20.61
N GLU A 478 29.24 -6.44 -20.16
CA GLU A 478 30.13 -7.57 -19.82
C GLU A 478 29.50 -8.49 -18.79
N PHE A 479 28.89 -7.91 -17.75
CA PHE A 479 28.17 -8.65 -16.72
C PHE A 479 27.01 -9.45 -17.30
N LEU A 480 26.16 -8.85 -18.14
CA LEU A 480 25.04 -9.53 -18.79
C LEU A 480 25.50 -10.69 -19.69
N ALA A 481 26.63 -10.54 -20.40
CA ALA A 481 27.19 -11.61 -21.22
C ALA A 481 27.60 -12.85 -20.40
N LYS A 482 27.96 -12.65 -19.14
CA LYS A 482 28.40 -13.72 -18.21
C LYS A 482 27.25 -14.44 -17.48
N ILE A 483 25.99 -14.11 -17.76
CA ILE A 483 24.82 -14.68 -17.07
C ILE A 483 23.90 -15.40 -18.07
N PRO A 484 24.21 -16.66 -18.46
CA PRO A 484 23.42 -17.36 -19.48
C PRO A 484 22.01 -17.76 -19.02
N SER A 485 21.76 -17.81 -17.71
CA SER A 485 20.51 -18.32 -17.14
C SER A 485 19.44 -17.24 -16.88
N LEU A 486 19.70 -15.98 -17.27
CA LEU A 486 18.82 -14.86 -16.94
C LEU A 486 17.46 -14.98 -17.64
N ARG A 487 16.37 -14.90 -16.87
CA ARG A 487 14.99 -14.97 -17.38
C ARG A 487 14.17 -13.74 -17.07
N SER A 488 14.48 -13.04 -15.98
CA SER A 488 13.77 -11.84 -15.55
C SER A 488 14.75 -10.71 -15.27
N LEU A 489 14.55 -9.59 -15.97
CA LEU A 489 15.31 -8.36 -15.77
C LEU A 489 14.37 -7.22 -15.40
N TYR A 490 14.63 -6.59 -14.25
CA TYR A 490 13.89 -5.46 -13.75
C TYR A 490 14.81 -4.26 -13.56
N LEU A 491 14.59 -3.23 -14.37
CA LEU A 491 15.32 -1.97 -14.36
C LEU A 491 14.30 -0.84 -14.15
N GLU A 492 14.40 -0.08 -13.06
CA GLU A 492 13.47 1.02 -12.77
C GLU A 492 14.21 2.27 -12.29
N ASP A 493 13.89 3.39 -12.93
CA ASP A 493 14.34 4.75 -12.58
C ASP A 493 15.87 4.85 -12.42
N ASN A 494 16.60 4.11 -13.27
CA ASN A 494 18.07 4.09 -13.30
C ASN A 494 18.64 5.31 -14.04
N ALA A 495 19.74 5.86 -13.56
CA ALA A 495 20.40 7.00 -14.19
C ALA A 495 21.45 6.58 -15.21
N GLU A 496 21.61 7.39 -16.25
CA GLU A 496 22.61 7.21 -17.34
C GLU A 496 22.47 5.88 -18.11
N LEU A 497 21.27 5.29 -18.12
CA LEU A 497 20.94 4.13 -18.93
C LEU A 497 19.53 4.30 -19.50
N SER A 498 19.42 4.80 -20.73
CA SER A 498 18.15 4.83 -21.45
C SER A 498 17.84 3.47 -22.07
N ILE A 499 16.58 3.23 -22.46
CA ILE A 499 16.22 2.00 -23.19
C ILE A 499 17.00 1.86 -24.50
N LYS A 500 17.34 2.97 -25.17
CA LYS A 500 18.17 3.00 -26.38
C LYS A 500 19.58 2.50 -26.07
N ASP A 501 20.17 2.97 -24.97
CA ASP A 501 21.51 2.57 -24.57
C ASP A 501 21.52 1.11 -24.12
N PHE A 502 20.48 0.66 -23.43
CA PHE A 502 20.29 -0.74 -23.07
C PHE A 502 20.23 -1.66 -24.30
N VAL A 503 19.45 -1.29 -25.32
CA VAL A 503 19.40 -2.05 -26.58
C VAL A 503 20.79 -2.11 -27.25
N LYS A 504 21.54 -1.00 -27.27
CA LYS A 504 22.92 -0.99 -27.79
C LYS A 504 23.86 -1.89 -26.99
N VAL A 505 23.71 -1.94 -25.67
CA VAL A 505 24.47 -2.87 -24.81
C VAL A 505 24.16 -4.31 -25.21
N LEU A 506 22.89 -4.67 -25.37
CA LEU A 506 22.54 -6.03 -25.80
C LEU A 506 23.11 -6.39 -27.17
N LEU A 507 23.13 -5.45 -28.13
CA LEU A 507 23.75 -5.65 -29.44
C LEU A 507 25.26 -5.87 -29.34
N LEU A 508 25.96 -5.00 -28.59
CA LEU A 508 27.41 -5.01 -28.48
C LEU A 508 27.92 -6.29 -27.81
N PHE A 509 27.23 -6.76 -26.78
CA PHE A 509 27.69 -7.89 -25.96
C PHE A 509 27.01 -9.22 -26.30
N SER A 510 25.90 -9.19 -27.05
CA SER A 510 25.18 -10.38 -27.53
C SER A 510 25.01 -11.47 -26.46
N PRO A 511 24.32 -11.19 -25.35
CA PRO A 511 24.24 -12.13 -24.23
C PRO A 511 23.49 -13.40 -24.61
N GLY A 512 23.94 -14.55 -24.09
CA GLY A 512 23.41 -15.88 -24.44
C GLY A 512 22.09 -16.27 -23.75
N PHE A 513 21.55 -15.43 -22.87
CA PHE A 513 20.32 -15.73 -22.14
C PHE A 513 19.05 -15.49 -22.97
N GLN A 514 17.91 -15.97 -22.48
CA GLN A 514 16.58 -15.78 -23.07
C GLN A 514 15.62 -15.20 -22.04
N LEU A 515 15.28 -13.92 -22.17
CA LEU A 515 14.38 -13.24 -21.25
C LEU A 515 12.93 -13.65 -21.51
N ARG A 516 12.22 -13.91 -20.42
CA ARG A 516 10.75 -14.06 -20.37
C ARG A 516 10.09 -12.81 -19.84
N GLN A 517 10.76 -12.09 -18.95
CA GLN A 517 10.25 -10.87 -18.34
C GLN A 517 11.26 -9.74 -18.44
N LEU A 518 10.86 -8.65 -19.06
CA LEU A 518 11.61 -7.40 -19.09
C LEU A 518 10.75 -6.28 -18.52
N THR A 519 11.24 -5.64 -17.45
CA THR A 519 10.73 -4.37 -16.97
C THR A 519 11.83 -3.33 -17.10
N PHE A 520 11.57 -2.27 -17.86
CA PHE A 520 12.48 -1.17 -18.10
C PHE A 520 11.71 0.15 -17.96
N ARG A 521 11.83 0.78 -16.79
CA ARG A 521 11.13 2.02 -16.49
C ARG A 521 12.13 3.15 -16.33
N GLU A 522 11.84 4.27 -16.95
CA GLU A 522 12.73 5.42 -16.99
C GLU A 522 11.98 6.72 -16.63
N ILE A 523 12.72 7.68 -16.05
CA ILE A 523 12.25 9.02 -15.71
C ILE A 523 13.30 10.01 -16.23
N GLY A 524 12.85 11.09 -16.89
CA GLY A 524 13.74 12.11 -17.45
C GLY A 524 13.08 12.86 -18.60
N ASP A 525 13.88 13.65 -19.32
CA ASP A 525 13.47 14.42 -20.51
C ASP A 525 14.48 14.21 -21.65
N GLN A 526 14.58 12.96 -22.12
CA GLN A 526 15.48 12.61 -23.21
C GLN A 526 14.78 12.70 -24.58
N ARG A 527 15.58 12.95 -25.63
CA ARG A 527 15.08 12.89 -27.01
C ARG A 527 14.61 11.48 -27.33
N HIS A 528 13.49 11.39 -28.04
CA HIS A 528 12.92 10.10 -28.40
C HIS A 528 13.83 9.28 -29.31
N SER A 529 13.72 7.96 -29.24
CA SER A 529 14.45 7.04 -30.12
C SER A 529 13.52 6.21 -30.99
N ASN A 530 13.88 6.09 -32.28
CA ASN A 530 13.19 5.25 -33.25
C ASN A 530 13.78 3.83 -33.35
N LEU A 531 14.92 3.57 -32.70
CA LEU A 531 15.69 2.33 -32.86
C LEU A 531 15.92 1.94 -34.34
N SER A 532 16.17 2.94 -35.21
CA SER A 532 16.37 2.74 -36.66
C SER A 532 17.54 1.81 -36.97
N ASP A 533 18.56 1.84 -36.11
CA ASP A 533 19.85 1.19 -36.33
C ASP A 533 19.86 -0.25 -35.79
N VAL A 534 18.69 -0.80 -35.44
CA VAL A 534 18.53 -2.12 -34.81
C VAL A 534 17.80 -3.05 -35.75
N ASP A 535 18.43 -4.17 -36.11
CA ASP A 535 17.79 -5.19 -36.95
C ASP A 535 16.89 -6.11 -36.11
N ALA A 536 15.80 -6.61 -36.70
CA ALA A 536 14.82 -7.41 -35.96
C ALA A 536 15.41 -8.73 -35.44
N GLU A 537 16.39 -9.28 -36.16
CA GLU A 537 17.03 -10.57 -35.86
C GLU A 537 18.23 -10.45 -34.91
N SER A 538 18.66 -9.22 -34.61
CA SER A 538 19.92 -8.95 -33.90
C SER A 538 19.89 -9.13 -32.39
N LEU A 539 18.70 -9.37 -31.80
CA LEU A 539 18.51 -9.45 -30.34
C LEU A 539 17.80 -10.75 -29.93
N PRO A 540 18.46 -11.92 -30.12
CA PRO A 540 17.84 -13.21 -29.83
C PRO A 540 17.43 -13.34 -28.36
N CYS A 541 18.12 -12.66 -27.44
CA CYS A 541 17.82 -12.69 -26.01
C CYS A 541 16.44 -12.15 -25.62
N LEU A 542 15.74 -11.45 -26.54
CA LEU A 542 14.41 -10.88 -26.32
C LEU A 542 13.28 -11.62 -27.03
N PHE A 543 13.57 -12.64 -27.86
CA PHE A 543 12.57 -13.24 -28.74
C PHE A 543 11.43 -13.99 -28.02
N SER A 544 11.67 -14.45 -26.80
CA SER A 544 10.73 -15.27 -26.01
C SER A 544 10.13 -14.50 -24.83
N LEU A 545 9.94 -13.19 -24.96
CA LEU A 545 9.35 -12.38 -23.91
C LEU A 545 7.86 -12.71 -23.73
N GLU A 546 7.47 -13.01 -22.50
CA GLU A 546 6.09 -13.21 -22.06
C GLU A 546 5.49 -11.91 -21.46
N TYR A 547 6.36 -11.07 -20.88
CA TYR A 547 6.02 -9.81 -20.21
C TYR A 547 7.00 -8.70 -20.61
N LEU A 548 6.46 -7.59 -21.12
CA LEU A 548 7.21 -6.38 -21.44
C LEU A 548 6.58 -5.16 -20.76
N ASP A 549 7.37 -4.50 -19.91
CA ASP A 549 6.99 -3.23 -19.28
C ASP A 549 8.04 -2.19 -19.61
N ILE A 550 7.61 -1.17 -20.35
CA ILE A 550 8.43 -0.02 -20.75
C ILE A 550 7.82 1.29 -20.25
N TYR A 551 7.19 1.26 -19.08
CA TYR A 551 6.50 2.42 -18.53
C TYR A 551 7.42 3.65 -18.46
N GLY A 552 6.93 4.79 -18.93
CA GLY A 552 7.66 6.06 -18.96
C GLY A 552 8.71 6.16 -20.06
N SER A 553 8.74 5.21 -21.01
CA SER A 553 9.82 5.15 -21.99
C SER A 553 9.87 6.33 -22.98
N PHE A 554 11.08 6.65 -23.44
CA PHE A 554 11.36 7.64 -24.48
C PHE A 554 11.31 7.07 -25.91
N LEU A 555 10.85 5.84 -26.13
CA LEU A 555 10.65 5.34 -27.50
C LEU A 555 9.56 6.15 -28.23
N SER A 556 9.79 6.39 -29.53
CA SER A 556 8.73 6.87 -30.41
C SER A 556 7.75 5.74 -30.76
N SER A 557 6.61 6.09 -31.37
CA SER A 557 5.67 5.10 -31.94
C SER A 557 6.37 4.06 -32.85
N LYS A 558 7.33 4.49 -33.68
CA LYS A 558 8.12 3.61 -34.55
C LYS A 558 9.09 2.72 -33.76
N GLY A 559 9.78 3.30 -32.78
CA GLY A 559 10.69 2.57 -31.90
C GLY A 559 9.97 1.51 -31.06
N LEU A 560 8.77 1.82 -30.57
CA LEU A 560 7.91 0.88 -29.87
C LEU A 560 7.54 -0.30 -30.76
N LEU A 561 7.01 -0.04 -31.97
CA LEU A 561 6.63 -1.11 -32.90
C LEU A 561 7.83 -2.00 -33.27
N LYS A 562 9.01 -1.40 -33.45
CA LYS A 562 10.24 -2.14 -33.71
C LYS A 562 10.61 -3.04 -32.51
N LEU A 563 10.61 -2.50 -31.29
CA LEU A 563 10.89 -3.28 -30.09
C LEU A 563 9.86 -4.42 -29.90
N LEU A 564 8.58 -4.16 -30.14
CA LEU A 564 7.53 -5.19 -30.08
C LEU A 564 7.75 -6.29 -31.11
N SER A 565 8.15 -5.94 -32.34
CA SER A 565 8.44 -6.93 -33.38
C SER A 565 9.59 -7.86 -33.00
N ILE A 566 10.60 -7.34 -32.28
CA ILE A 566 11.73 -8.11 -31.76
C ILE A 566 11.28 -8.96 -30.56
N ALA A 567 10.59 -8.35 -29.61
CA ALA A 567 10.17 -8.99 -28.37
C ALA A 567 9.16 -10.13 -28.59
N ASN A 568 8.34 -10.03 -29.63
CA ASN A 568 7.32 -11.02 -29.94
C ASN A 568 7.66 -11.93 -31.13
N THR A 569 8.94 -12.05 -31.52
CA THR A 569 9.37 -12.99 -32.56
C THR A 569 8.93 -14.43 -32.24
N GLY A 570 9.01 -14.84 -30.97
CA GLY A 570 8.56 -16.15 -30.49
C GLY A 570 7.05 -16.27 -30.23
N GLN A 571 6.26 -15.21 -30.47
CA GLN A 571 4.80 -15.16 -30.28
C GLN A 571 4.30 -15.52 -28.87
N GLN A 572 5.10 -15.20 -27.84
CA GLN A 572 4.81 -15.51 -26.44
C GLN A 572 4.35 -14.30 -25.63
N LEU A 573 4.42 -13.09 -26.18
CA LEU A 573 4.16 -11.86 -25.45
C LEU A 573 2.68 -11.76 -25.08
N SER A 574 2.41 -11.82 -23.78
CA SER A 574 1.06 -11.86 -23.21
C SER A 574 0.70 -10.57 -22.46
N THR A 575 1.71 -9.86 -21.95
CA THR A 575 1.54 -8.66 -21.13
C THR A 575 2.39 -7.52 -21.66
N LEU A 576 1.76 -6.38 -21.90
CA LEU A 576 2.40 -5.16 -22.37
C LEU A 576 2.04 -3.97 -21.49
N ASN A 577 3.04 -3.27 -20.97
CA ASN A 577 2.87 -2.00 -20.29
C ASN A 577 3.59 -0.87 -21.03
N ILE A 578 2.80 0.08 -21.55
CA ILE A 578 3.26 1.29 -22.23
C ILE A 578 2.73 2.56 -21.55
N GLY A 579 2.39 2.47 -20.26
CA GLY A 579 1.88 3.60 -19.51
C GLY A 579 2.90 4.75 -19.43
N LYS A 580 2.40 5.99 -19.42
CA LYS A 580 3.21 7.23 -19.36
C LYS A 580 4.27 7.40 -20.45
N CYS A 581 4.22 6.64 -21.55
CA CYS A 581 5.14 6.82 -22.67
C CYS A 581 4.84 8.14 -23.40
N GLN A 582 5.64 9.17 -23.14
CA GLN A 582 5.37 10.55 -23.60
C GLN A 582 5.48 10.71 -25.13
N ASN A 583 6.24 9.85 -25.79
CA ASN A 583 6.52 9.92 -27.22
C ASN A 583 5.73 8.91 -28.06
N VAL A 584 4.77 8.21 -27.44
CA VAL A 584 3.84 7.29 -28.10
C VAL A 584 2.48 7.96 -28.19
N TYR A 585 2.12 8.40 -29.40
CA TYR A 585 0.88 9.15 -29.63
C TYR A 585 -0.19 8.25 -30.23
N LEU A 586 -1.23 7.96 -29.47
CA LEU A 586 -2.38 7.19 -29.95
C LEU A 586 -3.45 8.10 -30.56
N ARG A 587 -4.25 7.56 -31.49
CA ARG A 587 -5.35 8.30 -32.15
C ARG A 587 -6.33 8.88 -31.13
N ARG A 588 -6.67 10.16 -31.33
CA ARG A 588 -7.55 10.96 -30.48
C ARG A 588 -8.44 11.87 -31.32
N ASP A 589 -9.40 12.52 -30.67
CA ASP A 589 -10.29 13.51 -31.28
C ASP A 589 -9.51 14.74 -31.79
N GLN A 590 -8.44 15.12 -31.08
CA GLN A 590 -7.56 16.22 -31.48
C GLN A 590 -6.52 15.75 -32.52
N PHE A 591 -6.38 16.51 -33.61
CA PHE A 591 -5.37 16.24 -34.64
C PHE A 591 -3.96 16.46 -34.08
N ALA A 592 -3.16 15.39 -34.06
CA ALA A 592 -1.73 15.49 -33.78
C ALA A 592 -0.99 16.00 -35.03
N VAL A 593 -0.78 17.30 -35.13
CA VAL A 593 -0.02 17.90 -36.24
C VAL A 593 1.48 17.60 -36.05
N GLY A 594 2.11 17.01 -37.06
CA GLY A 594 3.58 16.81 -37.10
C GLY A 594 4.13 15.70 -36.20
N ARG A 595 3.29 14.75 -35.74
CA ARG A 595 3.72 13.61 -34.91
C ARG A 595 3.26 12.28 -35.52
N ASP A 596 4.08 11.25 -35.40
CA ASP A 596 3.73 9.89 -35.85
C ASP A 596 2.67 9.27 -34.91
N VAL A 597 1.45 9.14 -35.42
CA VAL A 597 0.32 8.54 -34.68
C VAL A 597 0.36 7.02 -34.80
N LEU A 598 0.34 6.35 -33.65
CA LEU A 598 0.25 4.90 -33.50
C LEU A 598 -1.20 4.44 -33.55
N GLU A 599 -1.46 3.38 -34.32
CA GLU A 599 -2.73 2.67 -34.32
C GLU A 599 -2.65 1.44 -33.42
N PHE A 600 -3.74 1.13 -32.71
CA PHE A 600 -3.79 -0.10 -31.91
C PHE A 600 -3.73 -1.34 -32.81
N SER A 601 -4.26 -1.23 -34.04
CA SER A 601 -4.19 -2.29 -35.06
C SER A 601 -2.75 -2.75 -35.32
N GLN A 602 -1.79 -1.83 -35.30
CA GLN A 602 -0.37 -2.14 -35.49
C GLN A 602 0.20 -2.95 -34.31
N ILE A 603 -0.20 -2.62 -33.08
CA ILE A 603 0.20 -3.37 -31.88
C ILE A 603 -0.40 -4.79 -31.94
N PHE A 604 -1.70 -4.91 -32.19
CA PHE A 604 -2.39 -6.21 -32.18
C PHE A 604 -1.98 -7.12 -33.35
N ARG A 605 -1.56 -6.56 -34.50
CA ARG A 605 -0.96 -7.35 -35.59
C ARG A 605 0.37 -7.97 -35.19
N ILE A 606 1.17 -7.27 -34.39
CA ILE A 606 2.44 -7.79 -33.87
C ILE A 606 2.16 -8.76 -32.72
N VAL A 607 1.23 -8.43 -31.81
CA VAL A 607 0.96 -9.16 -30.57
C VAL A 607 -0.53 -9.55 -30.47
N PRO A 608 -1.01 -10.52 -31.26
CA PRO A 608 -2.43 -10.90 -31.27
C PRO A 608 -2.86 -11.68 -30.01
N GLN A 609 -1.90 -12.30 -29.30
CA GLN A 609 -2.15 -13.07 -28.07
C GLN A 609 -2.11 -12.22 -26.79
N LEU A 610 -2.26 -10.90 -26.91
CA LEU A 610 -2.16 -10.01 -25.77
C LEU A 610 -3.31 -10.25 -24.77
N HIS A 611 -2.97 -10.63 -23.54
CA HIS A 611 -3.93 -10.89 -22.46
C HIS A 611 -4.09 -9.68 -21.54
N THR A 612 -3.00 -8.95 -21.30
CA THR A 612 -2.97 -7.80 -20.40
C THR A 612 -2.33 -6.59 -21.07
N LEU A 613 -3.03 -5.46 -21.07
CA LEU A 613 -2.55 -4.20 -21.60
C LEU A 613 -2.64 -3.10 -20.55
N TYR A 614 -1.52 -2.41 -20.31
CA TYR A 614 -1.47 -1.23 -19.43
C TYR A 614 -1.23 0.04 -20.27
N LEU A 615 -2.19 0.96 -20.18
CA LEU A 615 -2.23 2.27 -20.83
C LEU A 615 -2.38 3.40 -19.79
N ASN A 616 -2.00 3.15 -18.55
CA ASN A 616 -2.16 4.09 -17.45
C ASN A 616 -1.32 5.37 -17.68
N GLU A 617 -1.83 6.51 -17.23
CA GLU A 617 -1.22 7.84 -17.41
C GLU A 617 -0.90 8.18 -18.89
N MET A 618 -1.59 7.56 -19.85
CA MET A 618 -1.51 7.93 -21.26
C MET A 618 -2.50 9.03 -21.60
N ASP A 619 -2.17 9.82 -22.62
CA ASP A 619 -3.05 10.87 -23.11
C ASP A 619 -4.09 10.28 -24.08
N LEU A 620 -5.19 9.77 -23.51
CA LEU A 620 -6.26 9.02 -24.19
C LEU A 620 -7.63 9.64 -23.92
N ASP A 621 -8.51 9.65 -24.92
CA ASP A 621 -9.87 10.19 -24.82
C ASP A 621 -10.97 9.16 -25.18
N ASN A 622 -12.23 9.60 -25.22
CA ASN A 622 -13.37 8.74 -25.57
C ASN A 622 -13.30 8.18 -27.01
N VAL A 623 -12.63 8.89 -27.92
CA VAL A 623 -12.45 8.50 -29.33
C VAL A 623 -11.34 7.45 -29.44
N SER A 624 -10.24 7.59 -28.68
CA SER A 624 -9.20 6.57 -28.55
C SER A 624 -9.79 5.21 -28.14
N MET A 625 -10.73 5.21 -27.20
CA MET A 625 -11.40 3.99 -26.75
C MET A 625 -12.24 3.32 -27.83
N LYS A 626 -12.92 4.12 -28.67
CA LYS A 626 -13.65 3.61 -29.83
C LYS A 626 -12.70 2.98 -30.85
N PHE A 627 -11.55 3.61 -31.11
CA PHE A 627 -10.54 3.05 -32.00
C PHE A 627 -9.90 1.79 -31.43
N LEU A 628 -9.63 1.73 -30.13
CA LEU A 628 -9.11 0.54 -29.48
C LEU A 628 -10.06 -0.66 -29.68
N HIS A 629 -11.36 -0.47 -29.44
CA HIS A 629 -12.35 -1.51 -29.68
C HIS A 629 -12.37 -1.95 -31.14
N LYS A 630 -12.47 -0.99 -32.07
CA LYS A 630 -12.55 -1.26 -33.51
C LYS A 630 -11.31 -2.00 -33.99
N ASP A 631 -10.12 -1.51 -33.67
CA ASP A 631 -8.85 -2.11 -34.10
C ASP A 631 -8.66 -3.52 -33.52
N LEU A 632 -9.12 -3.76 -32.29
CA LEU A 632 -9.11 -5.09 -31.68
C LEU A 632 -10.06 -6.04 -32.42
N ALA A 633 -11.27 -5.59 -32.73
CA ALA A 633 -12.25 -6.35 -33.50
C ALA A 633 -11.76 -6.67 -34.92
N ASP A 634 -11.18 -5.67 -35.60
CA ASP A 634 -10.69 -5.78 -36.97
C ASP A 634 -9.51 -6.77 -37.08
N VAL A 635 -8.65 -6.85 -36.06
CA VAL A 635 -7.46 -7.72 -36.08
C VAL A 635 -7.70 -9.09 -35.48
N CYS A 636 -8.35 -9.18 -34.32
CA CYS A 636 -8.52 -10.44 -33.59
C CYS A 636 -9.85 -11.14 -33.89
N GLY A 637 -10.88 -10.39 -34.31
CA GLY A 637 -12.26 -10.88 -34.42
C GLY A 637 -12.96 -11.00 -33.06
N TYR A 638 -14.28 -10.84 -33.05
CA TYR A 638 -15.10 -10.80 -31.83
C TYR A 638 -15.08 -12.10 -31.00
N ASP A 639 -14.99 -13.25 -31.65
CA ASP A 639 -14.98 -14.57 -30.98
C ASP A 639 -13.62 -14.90 -30.31
N ASN A 640 -12.57 -14.15 -30.64
CA ASN A 640 -11.19 -14.48 -30.31
C ASN A 640 -10.50 -13.43 -29.41
N PHE A 641 -11.25 -12.59 -28.70
CA PHE A 641 -10.68 -11.63 -27.75
C PHE A 641 -9.89 -12.32 -26.63
N LYS A 642 -8.55 -12.31 -26.78
CA LYS A 642 -7.59 -12.78 -25.76
C LYS A 642 -7.36 -11.76 -24.66
N LEU A 643 -7.59 -10.47 -24.94
CA LEU A 643 -7.44 -9.40 -23.95
C LEU A 643 -8.44 -9.60 -22.81
N LYS A 644 -7.94 -9.85 -21.60
CA LYS A 644 -8.73 -10.06 -20.38
C LYS A 644 -8.56 -8.95 -19.36
N ARG A 645 -7.41 -8.29 -19.36
CA ARG A 645 -7.11 -7.20 -18.43
C ARG A 645 -6.69 -5.93 -19.14
N LEU A 646 -7.31 -4.82 -18.76
CA LEU A 646 -6.97 -3.50 -19.27
C LEU A 646 -6.84 -2.50 -18.11
N ASP A 647 -5.73 -1.79 -18.07
CA ASP A 647 -5.51 -0.67 -17.16
C ASP A 647 -5.47 0.64 -17.93
N ILE A 648 -6.45 1.51 -17.67
CA ILE A 648 -6.54 2.88 -18.23
C ILE A 648 -6.59 3.91 -17.10
N SER A 649 -6.01 3.59 -15.96
CA SER A 649 -5.97 4.47 -14.78
C SER A 649 -5.29 5.79 -15.11
N PHE A 650 -5.75 6.88 -14.49
CA PHE A 650 -5.24 8.25 -14.68
C PHE A 650 -5.33 8.81 -16.12
N CYS A 651 -6.12 8.19 -16.99
CA CYS A 651 -6.48 8.75 -18.30
C CYS A 651 -7.69 9.69 -18.16
N HIS A 652 -7.45 10.90 -17.66
CA HIS A 652 -8.51 11.82 -17.21
C HIS A 652 -9.50 12.30 -18.29
N MET A 653 -9.16 12.17 -19.58
CA MET A 653 -10.03 12.54 -20.70
C MET A 653 -11.03 11.43 -21.08
N ILE A 654 -10.96 10.27 -20.42
CA ILE A 654 -11.92 9.17 -20.59
C ILE A 654 -13.07 9.34 -19.61
N SER A 655 -14.28 9.44 -20.15
CA SER A 655 -15.53 9.49 -19.40
C SER A 655 -16.26 8.15 -19.46
N GLY A 656 -17.43 8.05 -18.80
CA GLY A 656 -18.30 6.88 -18.92
C GLY A 656 -18.63 6.51 -20.37
N ILE A 657 -18.74 7.49 -21.27
CA ILE A 657 -18.98 7.25 -22.71
C ILE A 657 -17.80 6.52 -23.35
N GLY A 658 -16.56 6.89 -23.01
CA GLY A 658 -15.37 6.20 -23.49
C GLY A 658 -15.33 4.73 -23.08
N ILE A 659 -15.76 4.42 -21.85
CA ILE A 659 -15.87 3.02 -21.39
C ILE A 659 -16.93 2.25 -22.18
N MET A 660 -18.07 2.87 -22.48
CA MET A 660 -19.11 2.22 -23.30
C MET A 660 -18.63 2.00 -24.74
N ASN A 661 -17.90 2.96 -25.31
CA ASN A 661 -17.28 2.84 -26.63
C ASN A 661 -16.24 1.70 -26.68
N LEU A 662 -15.40 1.60 -25.64
CA LEU A 662 -14.41 0.54 -25.49
C LEU A 662 -15.06 -0.85 -25.47
N LEU A 663 -16.16 -0.99 -24.73
CA LEU A 663 -16.83 -2.27 -24.55
C LEU A 663 -17.84 -2.57 -25.68
N ASN A 664 -18.11 -1.61 -26.55
CA ASN A 664 -19.18 -1.63 -27.55
C ASN A 664 -20.53 -2.05 -26.93
N TYR A 665 -20.83 -1.47 -25.78
CA TYR A 665 -22.03 -1.78 -25.01
C TYR A 665 -22.98 -0.59 -24.95
N SER A 666 -24.29 -0.86 -25.00
CA SER A 666 -25.33 0.12 -24.67
C SER A 666 -26.44 -0.56 -23.88
N SER A 667 -26.88 0.07 -22.80
CA SER A 667 -28.01 -0.41 -21.99
C SER A 667 -29.34 -0.48 -22.76
N SER A 668 -29.46 0.28 -23.86
CA SER A 668 -30.66 0.36 -24.69
C SER A 668 -30.70 -0.67 -25.82
N GLN A 669 -29.62 -1.43 -26.04
CA GLN A 669 -29.54 -2.42 -27.11
C GLN A 669 -29.47 -3.85 -26.55
N PRO A 670 -30.06 -4.85 -27.25
CA PRO A 670 -29.90 -6.24 -26.88
C PRO A 670 -28.41 -6.64 -26.92
N PHE A 671 -28.04 -7.63 -26.11
CA PHE A 671 -26.66 -8.14 -26.05
C PHE A 671 -26.25 -8.65 -27.44
N LYS A 672 -25.21 -8.04 -28.02
CA LYS A 672 -24.61 -8.45 -29.30
C LYS A 672 -23.36 -9.29 -29.03
N SER A 673 -23.01 -10.18 -29.96
CA SER A 673 -21.73 -10.90 -29.94
C SER A 673 -20.51 -9.99 -30.02
N GLU A 674 -20.71 -8.73 -30.40
CA GLU A 674 -19.66 -7.72 -30.60
C GLU A 674 -19.19 -7.02 -29.32
N VAL A 675 -19.66 -7.45 -28.13
CA VAL A 675 -19.30 -6.85 -26.84
C VAL A 675 -17.94 -7.37 -26.38
N LEU A 676 -17.03 -6.45 -26.03
CA LEU A 676 -15.75 -6.83 -25.42
C LEU A 676 -15.94 -7.17 -23.95
N MET A 677 -15.65 -8.42 -23.58
CA MET A 677 -15.75 -8.93 -22.21
C MET A 677 -14.37 -8.94 -21.54
N LEU A 678 -14.26 -8.34 -20.36
CA LEU A 678 -13.00 -8.26 -19.60
C LEU A 678 -13.11 -8.99 -18.24
N ASP A 679 -12.02 -9.61 -17.81
CA ASP A 679 -11.93 -10.15 -16.45
C ASP A 679 -11.61 -9.04 -15.45
N GLU A 680 -10.69 -8.14 -15.80
CA GLU A 680 -10.25 -7.05 -14.93
C GLU A 680 -10.15 -5.72 -15.69
N LEU A 681 -10.81 -4.67 -15.18
CA LEU A 681 -10.70 -3.31 -15.69
C LEU A 681 -10.25 -2.38 -14.56
N VAL A 682 -9.14 -1.67 -14.77
CA VAL A 682 -8.58 -0.73 -13.78
C VAL A 682 -8.85 0.70 -14.23
N LEU A 683 -9.60 1.45 -13.41
CA LEU A 683 -10.10 2.79 -13.67
C LEU A 683 -9.70 3.78 -12.57
N ASP A 684 -8.61 3.52 -11.85
CA ASP A 684 -8.22 4.36 -10.73
C ASP A 684 -7.90 5.79 -11.20
N GLY A 685 -8.29 6.79 -10.42
CA GLY A 685 -8.06 8.21 -10.74
C GLY A 685 -8.95 8.79 -11.87
N LEU A 686 -9.93 8.04 -12.40
CA LEU A 686 -10.92 8.57 -13.35
C LEU A 686 -12.19 9.07 -12.66
N ASP A 687 -12.89 10.02 -13.28
CA ASP A 687 -14.20 10.50 -12.82
C ASP A 687 -15.34 9.75 -13.54
N ILE A 688 -15.59 8.52 -13.12
CA ILE A 688 -16.66 7.67 -13.67
C ILE A 688 -17.79 7.52 -12.66
N HIS A 689 -19.02 7.74 -13.11
CA HIS A 689 -20.19 7.58 -12.25
C HIS A 689 -20.35 6.13 -11.78
N LYS A 690 -20.55 5.93 -10.46
CA LYS A 690 -20.63 4.60 -9.84
C LYS A 690 -21.73 3.70 -10.43
N SER A 691 -22.82 4.29 -10.94
CA SER A 691 -23.89 3.51 -11.59
C SER A 691 -23.39 2.78 -12.84
N THR A 692 -22.50 3.41 -13.62
CA THR A 692 -21.91 2.81 -14.82
C THR A 692 -21.06 1.61 -14.44
N ILE A 693 -20.24 1.72 -13.40
CA ILE A 693 -19.39 0.64 -12.90
C ILE A 693 -20.26 -0.54 -12.42
N ASN A 694 -21.26 -0.27 -11.58
CA ASN A 694 -22.17 -1.31 -11.08
C ASN A 694 -22.93 -1.99 -12.22
N MET A 695 -23.32 -1.24 -13.26
CA MET A 695 -23.97 -1.80 -14.45
C MET A 695 -23.06 -2.79 -15.17
N LEU A 696 -21.79 -2.46 -15.39
CA LEU A 696 -20.82 -3.34 -16.07
C LEU A 696 -20.61 -4.65 -15.32
N ILE A 697 -20.52 -4.58 -13.98
CA ILE A 697 -20.36 -5.75 -13.11
C ILE A 697 -21.63 -6.60 -13.10
N ASN A 698 -22.79 -5.99 -12.86
CA ASN A 698 -24.06 -6.70 -12.74
C ASN A 698 -24.49 -7.40 -14.05
N LYS A 699 -24.09 -6.84 -15.19
CA LYS A 699 -24.34 -7.44 -16.52
C LYS A 699 -23.28 -8.48 -16.92
N GLY A 700 -22.27 -8.71 -16.08
CA GLY A 700 -21.21 -9.68 -16.33
C GLY A 700 -20.22 -9.28 -17.42
N ILE A 701 -20.27 -8.04 -17.91
CA ILE A 701 -19.39 -7.54 -18.99
C ILE A 701 -17.95 -7.44 -18.48
N VAL A 702 -17.79 -6.99 -17.24
CA VAL A 702 -16.51 -6.96 -16.54
C VAL A 702 -16.64 -7.73 -15.23
N LYS A 703 -15.80 -8.75 -15.01
CA LYS A 703 -15.87 -9.54 -13.76
C LYS A 703 -15.44 -8.74 -12.54
N ARG A 704 -14.37 -7.94 -12.66
CA ARG A 704 -13.81 -7.13 -11.57
C ARG A 704 -13.41 -5.75 -12.07
N VAL A 705 -13.87 -4.71 -11.38
CA VAL A 705 -13.48 -3.32 -11.65
C VAL A 705 -12.71 -2.77 -10.45
N PHE A 706 -11.50 -2.28 -10.68
CA PHE A 706 -10.72 -1.52 -9.71
C PHE A 706 -10.98 -0.04 -9.94
N TYR A 707 -11.52 0.64 -8.92
CA TYR A 707 -11.91 2.03 -9.03
C TYR A 707 -11.75 2.76 -7.70
N ASP A 708 -10.68 3.53 -7.60
CA ASP A 708 -10.46 4.52 -6.55
C ASP A 708 -10.26 5.93 -7.15
N PRO A 709 -11.29 6.81 -7.12
CA PRO A 709 -11.16 8.18 -7.61
C PRO A 709 -10.34 9.08 -6.68
N SER A 710 -10.05 8.63 -5.45
CA SER A 710 -9.21 9.38 -4.49
C SER A 710 -7.72 9.08 -4.64
N LYS A 711 -7.37 8.07 -5.46
CA LYS A 711 -5.98 7.71 -5.75
C LYS A 711 -5.31 8.84 -6.52
N THR A 712 -4.16 9.31 -6.03
CA THR A 712 -3.47 10.49 -6.57
C THR A 712 -2.42 10.18 -7.63
N SER A 713 -1.89 8.96 -7.64
CA SER A 713 -0.87 8.53 -8.59
C SER A 713 -1.01 7.04 -8.89
N TRP A 714 -0.65 6.65 -10.12
CA TRP A 714 -0.53 5.24 -10.46
C TRP A 714 0.67 4.65 -9.71
N LYS A 715 1.86 5.24 -9.80
CA LYS A 715 3.05 4.84 -9.04
C LYS A 715 2.77 4.90 -7.52
N GLN A 716 2.82 3.75 -6.87
CA GLN A 716 2.62 3.52 -5.43
C GLN A 716 3.76 2.64 -4.90
N LYS A 717 4.53 3.19 -3.96
CA LYS A 717 5.71 2.53 -3.36
C LYS A 717 5.36 1.17 -2.75
N GLY A 718 6.13 0.15 -3.10
CA GLY A 718 5.95 -1.22 -2.62
C GLY A 718 4.71 -1.94 -3.16
N VAL A 719 3.96 -1.32 -4.08
CA VAL A 719 2.80 -1.94 -4.76
C VAL A 719 3.14 -2.22 -6.22
N ASN A 720 3.41 -1.16 -6.98
CA ASN A 720 3.75 -1.27 -8.40
C ASN A 720 5.09 -0.62 -8.75
N THR A 721 5.76 0.05 -7.81
CA THR A 721 7.18 0.41 -7.90
C THR A 721 7.94 -0.25 -6.76
N LEU A 722 9.18 -0.68 -7.03
CA LEU A 722 10.06 -1.25 -6.02
C LEU A 722 10.84 -0.18 -5.24
N GLU A 723 10.70 1.10 -5.60
CA GLU A 723 11.35 2.21 -4.87
C GLU A 723 10.96 2.19 -3.38
N PRO A 724 11.93 2.22 -2.45
CA PRO A 724 11.68 2.08 -1.03
C PRO A 724 11.01 3.33 -0.43
N TRP A 725 10.36 3.13 0.73
CA TRP A 725 9.54 4.13 1.44
C TRP A 725 10.30 5.39 1.81
#